data_AF-A0A7W1G595-F1
#
_entry.id   AF-A0A7W1G595-F1
#
_cell.length_a   1.000
_cell.length_b   1.000
_cell.length_c   1.000
_cell.angle_alpha   90.00
_cell.angle_beta   90.00
_cell.angle_gamma   90.00
#
_symmetry.space_group_name_H-M   'P 1'
#
loop_
_entity.id
_entity.type
_entity.pdbx_description
1 polymer ?
#
loop_
_entity_poly.entity_id
_entity_poly.type
_entity_poly.pdbx_seq_one_letter_code
_entity_poly.pdbx_strand_id
1 'polypeptide(L)'
;MTIPSIDHGRTLPDEAFSPEGMRRFVEEARALRARIGEHPEEGPRFHDRGLATELARFGRAVGESTGRFAIEGIIGAGATGCVYSAFDRNLDRQVAAKFLNECDEDPAAIGRFIEEARIAASLQHPNVLPVYEIDVNDRGQPYFLMKRVVGCSLGEAIATSSPGKRSERIASFNAVVSIFIAVGNALACAHAAGIVHQDIKPDNIMLGTYGEVLLVDWGSALRMHGGVHRLYGTPLYMSPEQARNEHADARSDVYCLGAALFHALVLRCPTWSDDPEEFWKKKREGVIDAPTAAESALAPRSLIAIALKAMNAREEDRYPDVLAFVRDLEHFQGGQSVSAHRDTWWQAWRRWHARNARLFWLSTAAAVVISALGVTLYGERLKEIATWGEPIVREDFSDDSWKDRWAVSSGAWKTEARRLISVEGGESTLTYRTELRGDIAVEFEGEITNGSYPCDLSVILTRSSDTGPTPDFEHIMRKPHAILQFGANEGSYCRIFDWQHGIVSFSYVKPEVGRRYRIRAELVGGRLSLAIDGRSICAYQDLQPFTGGYVTLYAYYPGKAFTDVRLSARGTPRRLPAIAIGDHCLQHEEYEEAARQYAKVADDQSGTAMAEEARYKEGLCLYRCRKESAAEAAFAQLTDAHWRGMAELQRWDQLAANGRHDDVLRTLPNLYASADEYLRTRIAVHWGSYVSPMLKAGYDEGKTELIERYLTVHDQVLTGQVVADGVAADCLDVLGRFQDIIDRYPRLPIQVAHAYQNLGHPEKVIELFADKPTIAREGFWASGRGSELVKWYPDLTNPDQSLYEEGRFAERLAKYPDDIGVLIMVGQTERALDIARQTKPPQVWALRALGHLDEVPEKDRTGVEHLIASGDFEELDRRFHDHWLWAMYPRHMAGLQAYLRGDHEQAKAGFTAPPRYEFHQYGMFPLENSVVVPLLEQCAGDAQAFARAYAWGREHPFAYGQRPWFNARYLAGEIDRTAYLRQPVRARAPFDLQLLEAVIDDRAGRKADALDKYRAYLAIPSYQRYDLTDPFIEGALAWRIEQLSRP
;
A
#
# COMPACT_ATOMS: atom_id res chain seq x y z
N MET A 1 -45.10 -82.52 23.86
CA MET A 1 -46.18 -82.86 24.79
C MET A 1 -46.89 -81.58 25.17
N THR A 2 -48.21 -81.60 25.05
CA THR A 2 -49.21 -80.52 25.12
C THR A 2 -49.57 -80.12 26.58
N ILE A 3 -50.45 -79.10 26.70
CA ILE A 3 -51.38 -78.72 27.81
C ILE A 3 -50.90 -77.47 28.64
N PRO A 4 -51.77 -76.56 29.18
CA PRO A 4 -52.73 -75.59 28.62
C PRO A 4 -52.55 -74.14 29.22
N SER A 5 -53.51 -73.25 28.97
CA SER A 5 -53.58 -71.81 29.30
C SER A 5 -53.97 -71.42 30.75
N ILE A 6 -53.44 -70.26 31.21
CA ILE A 6 -53.77 -69.39 32.39
C ILE A 6 -53.64 -70.02 33.80
N ASP A 7 -52.58 -69.70 34.59
CA ASP A 7 -52.55 -68.63 35.63
C ASP A 7 -51.28 -68.65 36.54
N HIS A 8 -50.83 -67.47 36.97
CA HIS A 8 -49.91 -66.98 38.06
C HIS A 8 -48.72 -67.74 38.75
N GLY A 9 -47.58 -67.03 38.92
CA GLY A 9 -46.70 -66.94 40.13
C GLY A 9 -45.38 -67.76 40.18
N ARG A 10 -44.21 -67.42 40.79
CA ARG A 10 -43.70 -66.38 41.76
C ARG A 10 -42.12 -66.36 41.79
N THR A 11 -41.32 -65.49 42.45
CA THR A 11 -41.37 -64.65 43.71
C THR A 11 -40.50 -63.35 43.57
N LEU A 12 -40.76 -62.17 44.17
CA LEU A 12 -40.88 -61.66 45.58
C LEU A 12 -41.56 -60.24 45.59
N PRO A 13 -41.96 -59.57 46.71
CA PRO A 13 -42.64 -59.96 47.96
C PRO A 13 -44.03 -59.26 48.24
N ASP A 14 -44.98 -60.10 48.66
CA ASP A 14 -46.18 -60.06 49.55
C ASP A 14 -47.19 -58.92 49.84
N GLU A 15 -47.08 -57.64 49.49
CA GLU A 15 -48.17 -56.67 49.89
C GLU A 15 -48.86 -55.87 48.78
N ALA A 16 -48.32 -55.81 47.56
CA ALA A 16 -48.90 -55.00 46.47
C ALA A 16 -49.97 -55.70 45.61
N PHE A 17 -50.28 -56.99 45.86
CA PHE A 17 -51.21 -57.78 45.03
C PHE A 17 -52.24 -58.56 45.86
N SER A 18 -52.76 -57.98 46.95
CA SER A 18 -53.96 -58.55 47.54
C SER A 18 -55.15 -58.35 46.59
N PRO A 19 -56.10 -59.30 46.50
CA PRO A 19 -57.40 -59.07 45.87
C PRO A 19 -58.10 -57.80 46.40
N GLU A 20 -57.76 -57.37 47.63
CA GLU A 20 -58.24 -56.14 48.25
C GLU A 20 -57.60 -54.88 47.67
N GLY A 21 -56.32 -54.86 47.28
CA GLY A 21 -55.68 -53.71 46.64
C GLY A 21 -56.23 -53.43 45.23
N MET A 22 -56.45 -54.49 44.44
CA MET A 22 -57.07 -54.37 43.11
C MET A 22 -58.58 -54.06 43.21
N ARG A 23 -59.28 -54.63 44.21
CA ARG A 23 -60.67 -54.24 44.51
C ARG A 23 -60.76 -52.79 44.97
N ARG A 24 -59.83 -52.32 45.79
CA ARG A 24 -59.79 -50.94 46.30
C ARG A 24 -59.52 -49.93 45.19
N PHE A 25 -58.65 -50.25 44.23
CA PHE A 25 -58.44 -49.41 43.04
C PHE A 25 -59.69 -49.34 42.14
N VAL A 26 -60.39 -50.47 41.95
CA VAL A 26 -61.64 -50.51 41.17
C VAL A 26 -62.82 -49.87 41.92
N GLU A 27 -62.87 -50.00 43.24
CA GLU A 27 -63.87 -49.37 44.11
C GLU A 27 -63.63 -47.87 44.27
N GLU A 28 -62.38 -47.40 44.39
CA GLU A 28 -62.03 -45.98 44.42
C GLU A 28 -62.23 -45.34 43.05
N ALA A 29 -61.95 -46.03 41.94
CA ALA A 29 -62.31 -45.57 40.60
C ALA A 29 -63.83 -45.51 40.36
N ARG A 30 -64.61 -46.46 40.91
CA ARG A 30 -66.09 -46.40 40.92
C ARG A 30 -66.62 -45.31 41.85
N ALA A 31 -65.99 -45.10 43.01
CA ALA A 31 -66.38 -44.06 43.99
C ALA A 31 -66.02 -42.65 43.50
N LEU A 32 -64.93 -42.50 42.74
CA LEU A 32 -64.58 -41.26 42.05
C LEU A 32 -65.58 -40.97 40.92
N ARG A 33 -66.00 -42.00 40.18
CA ARG A 33 -67.07 -41.90 39.16
C ARG A 33 -68.44 -41.57 39.77
N ALA A 34 -68.70 -42.02 41.00
CA ALA A 34 -69.91 -41.70 41.77
C ALA A 34 -69.86 -40.31 42.44
N ARG A 35 -68.68 -39.84 42.89
CA ARG A 35 -68.48 -38.51 43.49
C ARG A 35 -68.52 -37.35 42.50
N ILE A 36 -68.30 -37.62 41.21
CA ILE A 36 -68.49 -36.65 40.12
C ILE A 36 -69.99 -36.57 39.72
N GLY A 37 -70.87 -37.31 40.40
CA GLY A 37 -72.31 -37.42 40.14
C GLY A 37 -73.21 -36.38 40.82
N GLU A 38 -72.77 -35.15 41.05
CA GLU A 38 -73.64 -34.05 41.52
C GLU A 38 -73.38 -32.74 40.77
N HIS A 39 -73.75 -32.71 39.50
CA HIS A 39 -74.30 -31.51 38.87
C HIS A 39 -75.42 -31.94 37.92
N PRO A 40 -76.69 -31.66 38.26
CA PRO A 40 -77.79 -31.78 37.33
C PRO A 40 -77.80 -30.56 36.40
N GLU A 41 -78.29 -30.79 35.19
CA GLU A 41 -78.65 -29.82 34.15
C GLU A 41 -77.64 -29.67 33.00
N GLU A 42 -78.14 -30.05 31.81
CA GLU A 42 -77.54 -29.90 30.48
C GLU A 42 -76.42 -30.88 30.08
N GLY A 43 -76.76 -32.17 30.08
CA GLY A 43 -76.12 -33.09 29.14
C GLY A 43 -76.40 -32.64 27.69
N PRO A 44 -75.41 -32.66 26.77
CA PRO A 44 -75.70 -32.43 25.37
C PRO A 44 -76.67 -33.52 24.92
N ARG A 45 -77.88 -33.09 24.57
CA ARG A 45 -78.85 -33.93 23.87
C ARG A 45 -78.22 -34.31 22.53
N PHE A 46 -77.51 -35.43 22.48
CA PHE A 46 -77.43 -36.16 21.22
C PHE A 46 -78.87 -36.48 20.88
N HIS A 47 -79.41 -35.79 19.89
CA HIS A 47 -80.72 -36.13 19.37
C HIS A 47 -80.69 -37.62 19.02
N ASP A 48 -81.48 -38.40 19.76
CA ASP A 48 -81.74 -39.84 19.66
C ASP A 48 -82.29 -40.29 18.28
N ARG A 49 -82.22 -39.41 17.27
CA ARG A 49 -82.49 -39.70 15.87
C ARG A 49 -81.21 -39.88 15.05
N GLY A 50 -80.06 -39.35 15.47
CA GLY A 50 -78.81 -39.41 14.70
C GLY A 50 -78.17 -40.80 14.69
N LEU A 51 -78.00 -41.41 15.87
CA LEU A 51 -77.38 -42.74 15.98
C LEU A 51 -78.27 -43.84 15.40
N ALA A 52 -79.60 -43.76 15.61
CA ALA A 52 -80.57 -44.64 14.97
C ALA A 52 -80.57 -44.47 13.44
N THR A 53 -80.34 -43.26 12.91
CA THR A 53 -80.21 -42.99 11.47
C THR A 53 -78.85 -43.43 10.90
N GLU A 54 -77.77 -43.32 11.68
CA GLU A 54 -76.44 -43.84 11.33
C GLU A 54 -76.43 -45.37 11.30
N LEU A 55 -76.98 -46.03 12.32
CA LEU A 55 -77.18 -47.48 12.34
C LEU A 55 -78.17 -47.92 11.24
N ALA A 56 -79.18 -47.10 10.91
CA ALA A 56 -80.08 -47.38 9.79
C ALA A 56 -79.46 -47.17 8.40
N ARG A 57 -78.34 -46.43 8.27
CA ARG A 57 -77.56 -46.35 7.01
C ARG A 57 -76.84 -47.66 6.70
N PHE A 58 -76.47 -48.43 7.72
CA PHE A 58 -76.03 -49.83 7.61
C PHE A 58 -77.23 -50.79 7.52
N GLY A 59 -78.34 -50.30 6.96
CA GLY A 59 -79.68 -50.85 7.11
C GLY A 59 -79.80 -52.32 6.74
N ARG A 60 -80.66 -53.04 7.48
CA ARG A 60 -81.22 -54.37 7.20
C ARG A 60 -80.49 -55.14 6.10
N ALA A 61 -79.24 -55.52 6.35
CA ALA A 61 -78.64 -56.64 5.65
C ALA A 61 -79.26 -57.92 6.23
N VAL A 62 -80.51 -58.21 5.85
CA VAL A 62 -80.98 -59.60 5.88
C VAL A 62 -80.32 -60.25 4.68
N GLY A 63 -79.15 -60.84 4.91
CA GLY A 63 -78.37 -61.54 3.88
C GLY A 63 -76.94 -61.88 4.32
N GLU A 64 -76.78 -63.05 4.95
CA GLU A 64 -75.58 -63.92 4.97
C GLU A 64 -74.17 -63.27 5.07
N SER A 65 -73.97 -62.20 5.85
CA SER A 65 -72.64 -61.55 5.95
C SER A 65 -71.62 -62.36 6.78
N THR A 66 -72.05 -63.32 7.60
CA THR A 66 -71.15 -64.29 8.27
C THR A 66 -70.66 -65.41 7.33
N GLY A 67 -71.18 -65.51 6.10
CA GLY A 67 -70.72 -66.44 5.09
C GLY A 67 -69.42 -66.02 4.38
N ARG A 68 -69.18 -64.71 4.25
CA ARG A 68 -68.00 -64.14 3.56
C ARG A 68 -66.73 -64.22 4.39
N PHE A 69 -66.81 -63.88 5.68
CA PHE A 69 -65.66 -63.86 6.57
C PHE A 69 -65.69 -65.06 7.52
N ALA A 70 -64.75 -65.99 7.34
CA ALA A 70 -64.61 -67.11 8.27
C ALA A 70 -63.79 -66.67 9.49
N ILE A 71 -64.44 -66.51 10.66
CA ILE A 71 -63.76 -66.19 11.92
C ILE A 71 -62.95 -67.40 12.39
N GLU A 72 -61.64 -67.23 12.60
CA GLU A 72 -60.71 -68.31 12.94
C GLU A 72 -60.37 -68.38 14.42
N GLY A 73 -60.34 -67.24 15.12
CA GLY A 73 -60.03 -67.16 16.55
C GLY A 73 -59.70 -65.76 17.03
N ILE A 74 -59.69 -65.56 18.35
CA ILE A 74 -59.33 -64.29 18.98
C ILE A 74 -57.82 -64.08 18.85
N ILE A 75 -57.41 -62.91 18.37
CA ILE A 75 -56.01 -62.48 18.29
C ILE A 75 -55.69 -61.32 19.25
N GLY A 76 -56.70 -60.70 19.84
CA GLY A 76 -56.54 -59.71 20.91
C GLY A 76 -57.87 -59.43 21.60
N ALA A 77 -57.84 -59.13 22.89
CA ALA A 77 -59.01 -58.70 23.65
C ALA A 77 -58.66 -57.42 24.41
N GLY A 78 -59.49 -56.38 24.26
CA GLY A 78 -59.29 -55.07 24.88
C GLY A 78 -60.56 -54.55 25.55
N ALA A 79 -60.43 -53.39 26.20
CA ALA A 79 -61.53 -52.77 26.93
C ALA A 79 -62.74 -52.43 26.05
N THR A 80 -62.51 -52.04 24.79
CA THR A 80 -63.55 -51.62 23.84
C THR A 80 -64.03 -52.75 22.92
N GLY A 81 -63.38 -53.91 22.92
CA GLY A 81 -63.76 -54.98 22.00
C GLY A 81 -62.78 -56.14 21.90
N CYS A 82 -63.22 -57.19 21.22
CA CYS A 82 -62.42 -58.37 20.90
C CYS A 82 -62.03 -58.35 19.41
N VAL A 83 -60.75 -58.57 19.12
CA VAL A 83 -60.20 -58.66 17.77
C VAL A 83 -60.03 -60.12 17.39
N TYR A 84 -60.60 -60.52 16.27
CA TYR A 84 -60.53 -61.87 15.73
C TYR A 84 -59.73 -61.91 14.42
N SER A 85 -58.98 -62.99 14.19
CA SER A 85 -58.51 -63.35 12.85
C SER A 85 -59.69 -63.84 12.03
N ALA A 86 -59.78 -63.39 10.79
CA ALA A 86 -60.84 -63.81 9.87
C ALA A 86 -60.30 -63.97 8.44
N PHE A 87 -60.87 -64.91 7.70
CA PHE A 87 -60.55 -65.13 6.30
C PHE A 87 -61.65 -64.58 5.38
N ASP A 88 -61.33 -63.56 4.57
CA ASP A 88 -62.23 -63.04 3.53
C ASP A 88 -62.24 -64.01 2.34
N ARG A 89 -63.30 -64.82 2.24
CA ARG A 89 -63.44 -65.85 1.20
C ARG A 89 -63.60 -65.27 -0.20
N ASN A 90 -64.07 -64.02 -0.33
CA ASN A 90 -64.29 -63.41 -1.63
C ASN A 90 -62.99 -62.84 -2.22
N LEU A 91 -62.11 -62.34 -1.37
CA LEU A 91 -60.82 -61.75 -1.75
C LEU A 91 -59.63 -62.69 -1.50
N ASP A 92 -59.89 -63.89 -0.99
CA ASP A 92 -58.90 -64.93 -0.68
C ASP A 92 -57.75 -64.39 0.21
N ARG A 93 -58.10 -63.66 1.28
CA ARG A 93 -57.11 -62.98 2.13
C ARG A 93 -57.42 -63.06 3.62
N GLN A 94 -56.36 -62.99 4.42
CA GLN A 94 -56.43 -62.87 5.88
C GLN A 94 -56.68 -61.42 6.31
N VAL A 95 -57.65 -61.22 7.20
CA VAL A 95 -58.04 -59.92 7.78
C VAL A 95 -58.23 -60.05 9.29
N ALA A 96 -58.31 -58.91 9.98
CA ALA A 96 -58.68 -58.86 11.39
C ALA A 96 -60.04 -58.16 11.52
N ALA A 97 -60.89 -58.67 12.41
CA ALA A 97 -62.22 -58.14 12.69
C ALA A 97 -62.30 -57.73 14.17
N LYS A 98 -62.44 -56.43 14.46
CA LYS A 98 -62.70 -55.95 15.83
C LYS A 98 -64.21 -55.91 16.02
N PHE A 99 -64.72 -56.58 17.07
CA PHE A 99 -66.11 -56.54 17.49
C PHE A 99 -66.21 -55.74 18.79
N LEU A 100 -67.21 -54.87 18.89
CA LEU A 100 -67.57 -54.22 20.16
C LEU A 100 -68.05 -55.28 21.16
N ASN A 101 -67.64 -55.22 22.43
CA ASN A 101 -68.04 -56.23 23.43
C ASN A 101 -69.58 -56.33 23.58
N GLU A 102 -70.11 -57.54 23.80
CA GLU A 102 -71.57 -57.86 23.79
C GLU A 102 -72.41 -57.10 24.86
N CYS A 103 -71.79 -56.32 25.74
CA CYS A 103 -72.46 -55.68 26.90
C CYS A 103 -72.61 -54.15 26.79
N ASP A 104 -72.19 -53.52 25.70
CA ASP A 104 -72.24 -52.05 25.56
C ASP A 104 -73.42 -51.61 24.68
N GLU A 105 -74.63 -51.61 25.25
CA GLU A 105 -75.79 -50.87 24.68
C GLU A 105 -75.63 -49.34 24.83
N ASP A 106 -74.52 -48.86 25.41
CA ASP A 106 -74.19 -47.44 25.55
C ASP A 106 -74.07 -46.79 24.16
N PRO A 107 -75.01 -45.90 23.78
CA PRO A 107 -74.96 -45.18 22.50
C PRO A 107 -73.64 -44.42 22.32
N ALA A 108 -73.02 -43.96 23.41
CA ALA A 108 -71.73 -43.30 23.36
C ALA A 108 -70.56 -44.26 23.11
N ALA A 109 -70.64 -45.52 23.57
CA ALA A 109 -69.63 -46.55 23.29
C ALA A 109 -69.67 -46.99 21.82
N ILE A 110 -70.87 -47.21 21.29
CA ILE A 110 -71.08 -47.50 19.85
C ILE A 110 -70.58 -46.32 18.99
N GLY A 111 -70.93 -45.09 19.37
CA GLY A 111 -70.44 -43.89 18.68
C GLY A 111 -68.92 -43.78 18.66
N ARG A 112 -68.23 -44.05 19.78
CA ARG A 112 -66.75 -44.08 19.85
C ARG A 112 -66.16 -45.19 18.98
N PHE A 113 -66.77 -46.37 18.98
CA PHE A 113 -66.32 -47.51 18.18
C PHE A 113 -66.40 -47.23 16.67
N ILE A 114 -67.49 -46.61 16.21
CA ILE A 114 -67.65 -46.18 14.82
C ILE A 114 -66.67 -45.06 14.47
N GLU A 115 -66.49 -44.08 15.37
CA GLU A 115 -65.58 -42.97 15.12
C GLU A 115 -64.11 -43.42 15.07
N GLU A 116 -63.70 -44.40 15.90
CA GLU A 116 -62.37 -45.05 15.82
C GLU A 116 -62.10 -45.56 14.40
N ALA A 117 -63.03 -46.35 13.85
CA ALA A 117 -62.90 -46.94 12.53
C ALA A 117 -62.87 -45.87 11.43
N ARG A 118 -63.68 -44.81 11.55
CA ARG A 118 -63.73 -43.70 10.59
C ARG A 118 -62.46 -42.88 10.59
N ILE A 119 -61.92 -42.56 11.77
CA ILE A 119 -60.66 -41.83 11.92
C ILE A 119 -59.55 -42.63 11.27
N ALA A 120 -59.39 -43.91 11.63
CA ALA A 120 -58.38 -44.79 11.02
C ALA A 120 -58.53 -44.91 9.49
N ALA A 121 -59.76 -45.07 8.98
CA ALA A 121 -60.03 -45.17 7.54
C ALA A 121 -59.76 -43.86 6.77
N SER A 122 -59.92 -42.70 7.42
CA SER A 122 -59.66 -41.38 6.82
C SER A 122 -58.17 -41.04 6.69
N LEU A 123 -57.32 -41.72 7.47
CA LEU A 123 -55.88 -41.49 7.50
C LEU A 123 -55.15 -42.45 6.56
N GLN A 124 -54.91 -42.02 5.32
CA GLN A 124 -54.18 -42.80 4.32
C GLN A 124 -52.66 -42.67 4.51
N HIS A 125 -52.06 -43.49 5.37
CA HIS A 125 -50.63 -43.48 5.63
C HIS A 125 -50.07 -44.89 5.86
N PRO A 126 -48.86 -45.24 5.38
CA PRO A 126 -48.28 -46.59 5.51
C PRO A 126 -48.09 -47.05 6.96
N ASN A 127 -48.02 -46.11 7.91
CA ASN A 127 -47.84 -46.38 9.34
C ASN A 127 -49.13 -46.23 10.17
N VAL A 128 -50.29 -46.11 9.53
CA VAL A 128 -51.61 -46.16 10.19
C VAL A 128 -52.28 -47.47 9.80
N LEU A 129 -52.93 -48.16 10.76
CA LEU A 129 -53.60 -49.43 10.48
C LEU A 129 -54.76 -49.25 9.49
N PRO A 130 -54.71 -49.87 8.30
CA PRO A 130 -55.79 -49.73 7.33
C PRO A 130 -57.07 -50.42 7.82
N VAL A 131 -58.17 -49.67 7.84
CA VAL A 131 -59.53 -50.18 8.03
C VAL A 131 -60.17 -50.32 6.65
N TYR A 132 -60.69 -51.52 6.34
CA TYR A 132 -61.26 -51.87 5.05
C TYR A 132 -62.77 -51.62 4.99
N GLU A 133 -63.50 -51.96 6.05
CA GLU A 133 -64.96 -51.98 6.05
C GLU A 133 -65.47 -51.87 7.49
N ILE A 134 -66.65 -51.26 7.69
CA ILE A 134 -67.39 -51.28 8.95
C ILE A 134 -68.80 -51.78 8.66
N ASP A 135 -69.29 -52.72 9.47
CA ASP A 135 -70.55 -53.43 9.23
C ASP A 135 -71.15 -53.92 10.57
N VAL A 136 -72.34 -54.53 10.52
CA VAL A 136 -73.02 -55.16 11.66
C VAL A 136 -73.24 -56.64 11.37
N ASN A 137 -72.99 -57.50 12.37
CA ASN A 137 -73.21 -58.95 12.18
C ASN A 137 -74.71 -59.31 12.26
N ASP A 138 -75.05 -60.59 12.03
CA ASP A 138 -76.42 -61.12 12.08
C ASP A 138 -77.12 -60.93 13.45
N ARG A 139 -76.35 -60.61 14.50
CA ARG A 139 -76.85 -60.31 15.86
C ARG A 139 -76.97 -58.80 16.12
N GLY A 140 -76.71 -57.95 15.13
CA GLY A 140 -76.74 -56.49 15.26
C GLY A 140 -75.51 -55.88 15.94
N GLN A 141 -74.44 -56.65 16.16
CA GLN A 141 -73.22 -56.19 16.81
C GLN A 141 -72.30 -55.49 15.79
N PRO A 142 -71.90 -54.23 16.03
CA PRO A 142 -70.96 -53.53 15.16
C PRO A 142 -69.57 -54.18 15.15
N TYR A 143 -68.98 -54.27 13.97
CA TYR A 143 -67.61 -54.68 13.78
C TYR A 143 -66.95 -53.90 12.64
N PHE A 144 -65.62 -53.78 12.67
CA PHE A 144 -64.88 -53.29 11.51
C PHE A 144 -63.72 -54.21 11.16
N LEU A 145 -63.46 -54.30 9.86
CA LEU A 145 -62.41 -55.11 9.26
C LEU A 145 -61.19 -54.25 9.00
N MET A 146 -60.03 -54.81 9.32
CA MET A 146 -58.74 -54.14 9.19
C MET A 146 -57.67 -55.12 8.75
N LYS A 147 -56.50 -54.59 8.41
CA LYS A 147 -55.32 -55.40 8.10
C LYS A 147 -55.00 -56.33 9.28
N ARG A 148 -54.86 -57.64 9.03
CA ARG A 148 -54.28 -58.56 10.02
C ARG A 148 -52.77 -58.32 10.11
N VAL A 149 -52.31 -57.83 11.25
CA VAL A 149 -50.89 -57.63 11.51
C VAL A 149 -50.33 -58.90 12.14
N VAL A 150 -49.32 -59.50 11.51
CA VAL A 150 -48.62 -60.67 12.04
C VAL A 150 -47.32 -60.19 12.68
N GLY A 151 -47.25 -60.20 14.01
CA GLY A 151 -46.13 -59.64 14.76
C GLY A 151 -46.43 -59.53 16.25
N CYS A 152 -45.83 -58.54 16.91
CA CYS A 152 -46.02 -58.25 18.33
C CYS A 152 -46.22 -56.74 18.53
N SER A 153 -46.71 -56.32 19.70
CA SER A 153 -46.69 -54.90 20.06
C SER A 153 -45.27 -54.44 20.45
N LEU A 154 -45.00 -53.13 20.42
CA LEU A 154 -43.77 -52.59 20.99
C LEU A 154 -43.72 -52.86 22.51
N GLY A 155 -44.87 -52.88 23.19
CA GLY A 155 -44.98 -53.26 24.60
C GLY A 155 -44.45 -54.66 24.88
N GLU A 156 -44.86 -55.66 24.09
CA GLU A 156 -44.36 -57.03 24.17
C GLU A 156 -42.85 -57.13 23.86
N ALA A 157 -42.38 -56.38 22.88
CA ALA A 157 -40.96 -56.31 22.54
C ALA A 157 -40.11 -55.69 23.66
N ILE A 158 -40.64 -54.72 24.40
CA ILE A 158 -40.01 -54.13 25.59
C ILE A 158 -40.03 -55.12 26.76
N ALA A 159 -41.18 -55.75 27.04
CA ALA A 159 -41.34 -56.69 28.14
C ALA A 159 -40.43 -57.93 28.04
N THR A 160 -40.11 -58.36 26.81
CA THR A 160 -39.17 -59.45 26.53
C THR A 160 -37.70 -59.01 26.50
N SER A 161 -37.42 -57.72 26.74
CA SER A 161 -36.07 -57.16 26.80
C SER A 161 -35.57 -57.04 28.24
N SER A 162 -34.25 -57.05 28.42
CA SER A 162 -33.57 -56.81 29.68
C SER A 162 -32.32 -55.96 29.46
N PRO A 163 -31.76 -55.30 30.50
CA PRO A 163 -30.50 -54.57 30.38
C PRO A 163 -29.40 -55.42 29.72
N GLY A 164 -28.88 -54.98 28.58
CA GLY A 164 -27.86 -55.69 27.81
C GLY A 164 -28.36 -56.78 26.85
N LYS A 165 -29.65 -57.14 26.88
CA LYS A 165 -30.26 -58.12 25.97
C LYS A 165 -31.65 -57.65 25.53
N ARG A 166 -31.72 -57.00 24.37
CA ARG A 166 -32.98 -56.54 23.75
C ARG A 166 -33.61 -57.64 22.90
N SER A 167 -34.93 -57.61 22.76
CA SER A 167 -35.65 -58.47 21.82
C SER A 167 -35.20 -58.18 20.38
N GLU A 168 -35.32 -59.17 19.49
CA GLU A 168 -34.87 -59.06 18.09
C GLU A 168 -35.49 -57.85 17.36
N ARG A 169 -36.74 -57.53 17.67
CA ARG A 169 -37.49 -56.42 17.06
C ARG A 169 -36.96 -55.03 17.42
N ILE A 170 -36.31 -54.90 18.58
CA ILE A 170 -35.65 -53.66 19.03
C ILE A 170 -34.16 -53.91 19.32
N ALA A 171 -33.52 -54.79 18.56
CA ALA A 171 -32.15 -55.25 18.79
C ALA A 171 -31.11 -54.12 18.75
N SER A 172 -31.40 -53.00 18.07
CA SER A 172 -30.52 -51.83 18.01
C SER A 172 -31.28 -50.54 18.29
N PHE A 173 -30.55 -49.51 18.74
CA PHE A 173 -31.13 -48.18 18.90
C PHE A 173 -31.63 -47.58 17.58
N ASN A 174 -31.01 -47.92 16.45
CA ASN A 174 -31.52 -47.51 15.14
C ASN A 174 -32.86 -48.17 14.80
N ALA A 175 -33.07 -49.43 15.21
CA ALA A 175 -34.37 -50.08 15.05
C ALA A 175 -35.44 -49.37 15.90
N VAL A 176 -35.14 -49.04 17.16
CA VAL A 176 -36.02 -48.23 18.01
C VAL A 176 -36.32 -46.89 17.34
N VAL A 177 -35.29 -46.17 16.88
CA VAL A 177 -35.43 -44.87 16.22
C VAL A 177 -36.32 -44.96 14.97
N SER A 178 -36.13 -45.99 14.13
CA SER A 178 -36.95 -46.20 12.93
C SER A 178 -38.43 -46.42 13.27
N ILE A 179 -38.72 -47.12 14.37
CA ILE A 179 -40.10 -47.30 14.87
C ILE A 179 -40.71 -45.94 15.23
N PHE A 180 -40.00 -45.11 15.99
CA PHE A 180 -40.51 -43.81 16.42
C PHE A 180 -40.60 -42.78 15.27
N ILE A 181 -39.73 -42.86 14.26
CA ILE A 181 -39.88 -42.09 13.01
C ILE A 181 -41.18 -42.49 12.29
N ALA A 182 -41.43 -43.80 12.13
CA ALA A 182 -42.64 -44.31 11.49
C ALA A 182 -43.92 -43.88 12.21
N VAL A 183 -43.95 -43.98 13.54
CA VAL A 183 -45.09 -43.53 14.36
C VAL A 183 -45.23 -42.01 14.33
N GLY A 184 -44.12 -41.27 14.37
CA GLY A 184 -44.13 -39.81 14.26
C GLY A 184 -44.69 -39.33 12.92
N ASN A 185 -44.37 -40.01 11.82
CA ASN A 185 -44.94 -39.72 10.49
C ASN A 185 -46.45 -40.02 10.43
N ALA A 186 -46.91 -41.11 11.06
CA ALA A 186 -48.34 -41.39 11.19
C ALA A 186 -49.08 -40.27 11.95
N LEU A 187 -48.48 -39.79 13.05
CA LEU A 187 -49.05 -38.70 13.84
C LEU A 187 -49.01 -37.37 13.09
N ALA A 188 -47.97 -37.08 12.32
CA ALA A 188 -47.91 -35.90 11.47
C ALA A 188 -49.07 -35.87 10.47
N CYS A 189 -49.38 -37.03 9.87
CA CYS A 189 -50.53 -37.19 8.98
C CYS A 189 -51.86 -36.92 9.71
N ALA A 190 -52.03 -37.45 10.93
CA ALA A 190 -53.22 -37.21 11.75
C ALA A 190 -53.37 -35.75 12.18
N HIS A 191 -52.30 -35.12 12.66
CA HIS A 191 -52.28 -33.72 13.08
C HIS A 191 -52.63 -32.78 11.91
N ALA A 192 -52.13 -33.08 10.71
CA ALA A 192 -52.47 -32.34 9.49
C ALA A 192 -53.96 -32.47 9.11
N ALA A 193 -54.60 -33.59 9.46
CA ALA A 193 -56.03 -33.82 9.28
C ALA A 193 -56.90 -33.27 10.45
N GLY A 194 -56.28 -32.58 11.41
CA GLY A 194 -57.00 -32.01 12.55
C GLY A 194 -57.31 -33.02 13.67
N ILE A 195 -56.59 -34.15 13.73
CA ILE A 195 -56.85 -35.26 14.66
C ILE A 195 -55.68 -35.43 15.62
N VAL A 196 -55.93 -35.42 16.92
CA VAL A 196 -54.96 -35.72 17.99
C VAL A 196 -55.24 -37.11 18.54
N HIS A 197 -54.23 -37.96 18.74
CA HIS A 197 -54.43 -39.37 19.08
C HIS A 197 -54.74 -39.61 20.58
N GLN A 198 -54.08 -38.89 21.49
CA GLN A 198 -54.31 -38.87 22.95
C GLN A 198 -54.02 -40.15 23.76
N ASP A 199 -53.70 -41.29 23.13
CA ASP A 199 -53.36 -42.56 23.82
C ASP A 199 -52.16 -43.26 23.17
N ILE A 200 -51.09 -42.51 22.91
CA ILE A 200 -49.85 -43.09 22.39
C ILE A 200 -49.14 -43.86 23.51
N LYS A 201 -48.97 -45.17 23.27
CA LYS A 201 -48.27 -46.09 24.17
C LYS A 201 -47.67 -47.26 23.37
N PRO A 202 -46.68 -47.98 23.91
CA PRO A 202 -46.07 -49.12 23.25
C PRO A 202 -47.06 -50.21 22.79
N ASP A 203 -48.14 -50.45 23.53
CA ASP A 203 -49.16 -51.44 23.16
C ASP A 203 -49.96 -51.06 21.90
N ASN A 204 -50.03 -49.76 21.59
CA ASN A 204 -50.70 -49.23 20.40
C ASN A 204 -49.77 -49.10 19.19
N ILE A 205 -48.52 -49.60 19.30
CA ILE A 205 -47.54 -49.61 18.20
C ILE A 205 -47.28 -51.07 17.82
N MET A 206 -47.82 -51.50 16.69
CA MET A 206 -47.66 -52.85 16.18
C MET A 206 -46.41 -52.98 15.31
N LEU A 207 -45.59 -53.99 15.59
CA LEU A 207 -44.37 -54.33 14.86
C LEU A 207 -44.62 -55.61 14.07
N GLY A 208 -44.84 -55.48 12.76
CA GLY A 208 -45.10 -56.63 11.91
C GLY A 208 -43.82 -57.36 11.48
N THR A 209 -44.00 -58.59 11.01
CA THR A 209 -42.90 -59.54 10.77
C THR A 209 -41.92 -59.07 9.70
N TYR A 210 -42.39 -58.27 8.74
CA TYR A 210 -41.63 -57.76 7.60
C TYR A 210 -41.13 -56.32 7.79
N GLY A 211 -41.03 -55.84 9.04
CA GLY A 211 -40.48 -54.52 9.36
C GLY A 211 -41.49 -53.37 9.25
N GLU A 212 -42.76 -53.67 9.05
CA GLU A 212 -43.85 -52.70 9.11
C GLU A 212 -44.10 -52.22 10.55
N VAL A 213 -44.37 -50.93 10.70
CA VAL A 213 -44.70 -50.28 11.98
C VAL A 213 -46.04 -49.61 11.80
N LEU A 214 -47.03 -50.00 12.60
CA LEU A 214 -48.42 -49.53 12.47
C LEU A 214 -48.90 -48.97 13.80
N LEU A 215 -49.36 -47.73 13.78
CA LEU A 215 -50.07 -47.11 14.90
C LEU A 215 -51.53 -47.54 14.86
N VAL A 216 -52.02 -48.06 15.99
CA VAL A 216 -53.36 -48.64 16.15
C VAL A 216 -54.13 -47.93 17.28
N ASP A 217 -55.43 -48.26 17.41
CA ASP A 217 -56.32 -47.84 18.51
C ASP A 217 -56.59 -46.31 18.59
N TRP A 218 -57.39 -45.83 17.64
CA TRP A 218 -57.83 -44.42 17.54
C TRP A 218 -59.06 -44.10 18.42
N GLY A 219 -59.44 -44.99 19.34
CA GLY A 219 -60.70 -44.88 20.11
C GLY A 219 -60.76 -43.71 21.11
N SER A 220 -59.62 -43.07 21.37
CA SER A 220 -59.50 -41.87 22.21
C SER A 220 -59.21 -40.61 21.40
N ALA A 221 -59.17 -40.68 20.06
CA ALA A 221 -58.74 -39.56 19.24
C ALA A 221 -59.75 -38.41 19.24
N LEU A 222 -59.24 -37.17 19.22
CA LEU A 222 -60.03 -35.95 19.26
C LEU A 222 -59.85 -35.15 17.97
N ARG A 223 -60.96 -34.69 17.36
CA ARG A 223 -60.91 -33.69 16.29
C ARG A 223 -60.75 -32.30 16.90
N MET A 224 -59.78 -31.51 16.43
CA MET A 224 -59.42 -30.19 16.97
C MET A 224 -60.56 -29.15 16.90
N HIS A 225 -61.63 -29.40 16.14
CA HIS A 225 -62.82 -28.56 16.06
C HIS A 225 -64.07 -29.33 16.56
N GLY A 226 -64.41 -29.18 17.85
CA GLY A 226 -65.76 -29.46 18.35
C GLY A 226 -65.96 -30.62 19.35
N GLY A 227 -64.93 -31.17 19.99
CA GLY A 227 -65.10 -32.23 21.00
C GLY A 227 -64.98 -31.75 22.46
N VAL A 228 -65.79 -32.30 23.37
CA VAL A 228 -65.71 -32.06 24.83
C VAL A 228 -64.54 -32.86 25.42
N HIS A 229 -63.74 -32.22 26.28
CA HIS A 229 -62.61 -32.81 26.99
C HIS A 229 -63.07 -33.86 28.02
N ARG A 230 -62.57 -35.09 27.87
CA ARG A 230 -62.68 -36.15 28.88
C ARG A 230 -61.29 -36.73 29.11
N LEU A 231 -61.05 -37.22 30.32
CA LEU A 231 -59.81 -37.84 30.75
C LEU A 231 -59.60 -39.17 29.99
N TYR A 232 -58.95 -39.10 28.83
CA TYR A 232 -58.61 -40.24 27.99
C TYR A 232 -57.09 -40.46 27.99
N GLY A 233 -56.67 -41.73 27.93
CA GLY A 233 -55.27 -42.13 27.87
C GLY A 233 -54.85 -43.09 28.98
N THR A 234 -53.78 -43.83 28.74
CA THR A 234 -53.18 -44.76 29.71
C THR A 234 -52.33 -43.96 30.72
N PRO A 235 -52.63 -44.00 32.04
CA PRO A 235 -52.03 -43.09 33.02
C PRO A 235 -50.49 -43.05 33.01
N LEU A 236 -49.83 -44.17 32.68
CA LEU A 236 -48.36 -44.24 32.61
C LEU A 236 -47.74 -43.30 31.56
N TYR A 237 -48.40 -43.07 30.42
CA TYR A 237 -47.86 -42.30 29.29
C TYR A 237 -48.52 -40.92 29.12
N MET A 238 -49.62 -40.68 29.83
CA MET A 238 -50.42 -39.46 29.78
C MET A 238 -49.59 -38.19 30.01
N SER A 239 -49.87 -37.11 29.27
CA SER A 239 -49.22 -35.82 29.49
C SER A 239 -49.76 -35.09 30.74
N PRO A 240 -49.04 -34.09 31.27
CA PRO A 240 -49.49 -33.35 32.46
C PRO A 240 -50.83 -32.64 32.28
N GLU A 241 -51.07 -32.05 31.12
CA GLU A 241 -52.34 -31.40 30.76
C GLU A 241 -53.48 -32.41 30.65
N GLN A 242 -53.24 -33.61 30.10
CA GLN A 242 -54.24 -34.68 30.11
C GLN A 242 -54.56 -35.16 31.54
N ALA A 243 -53.55 -35.27 32.41
CA ALA A 243 -53.74 -35.64 33.82
C ALA A 243 -54.47 -34.56 34.63
N ARG A 244 -54.42 -33.30 34.18
CA ARG A 244 -55.19 -32.16 34.74
C ARG A 244 -56.56 -31.99 34.08
N ASN A 245 -56.91 -32.83 33.11
CA ASN A 245 -58.14 -32.72 32.31
C ASN A 245 -58.25 -31.38 31.55
N GLU A 246 -57.11 -30.85 31.09
CA GLU A 246 -57.00 -29.62 30.30
C GLU A 246 -57.02 -29.92 28.79
N HIS A 247 -56.90 -28.87 27.97
CA HIS A 247 -56.91 -28.99 26.51
C HIS A 247 -55.64 -29.69 26.00
N ALA A 248 -55.77 -30.92 25.51
CA ALA A 248 -54.69 -31.67 24.88
C ALA A 248 -54.62 -31.38 23.37
N ASP A 249 -53.47 -30.91 22.91
CA ASP A 249 -53.18 -30.64 21.49
C ASP A 249 -52.12 -31.62 20.94
N ALA A 250 -51.59 -31.36 19.74
CA ALA A 250 -50.55 -32.18 19.12
C ALA A 250 -49.29 -32.36 19.99
N ARG A 251 -48.98 -31.42 20.91
CA ARG A 251 -47.83 -31.49 21.83
C ARG A 251 -48.08 -32.45 22.99
N SER A 252 -49.33 -32.83 23.25
CA SER A 252 -49.65 -33.95 24.15
C SER A 252 -49.23 -35.28 23.53
N ASP A 253 -49.47 -35.50 22.23
CA ASP A 253 -48.98 -36.69 21.52
C ASP A 253 -47.45 -36.75 21.48
N VAL A 254 -46.77 -35.59 21.36
CA VAL A 254 -45.30 -35.48 21.48
C VAL A 254 -44.83 -35.95 22.86
N TYR A 255 -45.51 -35.56 23.94
CA TYR A 255 -45.18 -36.03 25.29
C TYR A 255 -45.32 -37.55 25.40
N CYS A 256 -46.45 -38.10 24.94
CA CYS A 256 -46.71 -39.54 24.99
C CYS A 256 -45.70 -40.34 24.13
N LEU A 257 -45.29 -39.81 22.96
CA LEU A 257 -44.19 -40.35 22.17
C LEU A 257 -42.86 -40.35 22.94
N GLY A 258 -42.55 -39.24 23.62
CA GLY A 258 -41.38 -39.13 24.49
C GLY A 258 -41.38 -40.18 25.61
N ALA A 259 -42.53 -40.40 26.23
CA ALA A 259 -42.73 -41.40 27.28
C ALA A 259 -42.58 -42.84 26.75
N ALA A 260 -43.16 -43.14 25.59
CA ALA A 260 -42.98 -44.43 24.93
C ALA A 260 -41.53 -44.67 24.49
N LEU A 261 -40.85 -43.63 23.98
CA LEU A 261 -39.43 -43.70 23.61
C LEU A 261 -38.56 -43.93 24.84
N PHE A 262 -38.81 -43.20 25.92
CA PHE A 262 -38.12 -43.41 27.19
C PHE A 262 -38.27 -44.85 27.67
N HIS A 263 -39.50 -45.40 27.63
CA HIS A 263 -39.75 -46.79 28.02
C HIS A 263 -38.99 -47.77 27.12
N ALA A 264 -38.97 -47.54 25.80
CA ALA A 264 -38.22 -48.38 24.88
C ALA A 264 -36.69 -48.32 25.15
N LEU A 265 -36.16 -47.18 25.57
CA LEU A 265 -34.74 -47.00 25.84
C LEU A 265 -34.32 -47.55 27.20
N VAL A 266 -35.08 -47.24 28.25
CA VAL A 266 -34.73 -47.48 29.65
C VAL A 266 -35.34 -48.78 30.19
N LEU A 267 -36.33 -49.35 29.49
CA LEU A 267 -37.07 -50.57 29.88
C LEU A 267 -37.89 -50.42 31.18
N ARG A 268 -38.24 -49.18 31.56
CA ARG A 268 -39.26 -48.85 32.56
C ARG A 268 -40.02 -47.59 32.16
N CYS A 269 -41.20 -47.38 32.74
CA CYS A 269 -41.96 -46.15 32.53
C CYS A 269 -41.26 -44.90 33.14
N PRO A 270 -41.51 -43.71 32.58
CA PRO A 270 -40.87 -42.47 33.03
C PRO A 270 -41.42 -41.94 34.36
N THR A 271 -42.63 -42.35 34.79
CA THR A 271 -43.21 -41.94 36.07
C THR A 271 -43.82 -43.15 36.77
N TRP A 272 -43.45 -43.38 38.02
CA TRP A 272 -44.05 -44.40 38.88
C TRP A 272 -44.14 -43.95 40.36
N SER A 273 -45.11 -44.50 41.08
CA SER A 273 -45.24 -44.43 42.54
C SER A 273 -46.13 -45.59 43.00
N ASP A 274 -45.76 -46.24 44.10
CA ASP A 274 -46.61 -47.27 44.73
C ASP A 274 -47.82 -46.66 45.45
N ASP A 275 -47.75 -45.36 45.78
CA ASP A 275 -48.88 -44.55 46.27
C ASP A 275 -49.65 -43.92 45.09
N PRO A 276 -50.96 -44.25 44.91
CA PRO A 276 -51.80 -43.68 43.87
C PRO A 276 -51.93 -42.16 43.90
N GLU A 277 -51.98 -41.53 45.08
CA GLU A 277 -52.12 -40.06 45.17
C GLU A 277 -50.84 -39.38 44.70
N GLU A 278 -49.69 -39.88 45.13
CA GLU A 278 -48.38 -39.40 44.70
C GLU A 278 -48.13 -39.67 43.21
N PHE A 279 -48.58 -40.81 42.68
CA PHE A 279 -48.54 -41.08 41.23
C PHE A 279 -49.27 -39.99 40.44
N TRP A 280 -50.53 -39.71 40.81
CA TRP A 280 -51.34 -38.71 40.13
C TRP A 280 -50.81 -37.29 40.32
N LYS A 281 -50.22 -36.99 41.48
CA LYS A 281 -49.54 -35.72 41.73
C LYS A 281 -48.35 -35.54 40.78
N LYS A 282 -47.45 -36.53 40.70
CA LYS A 282 -46.33 -36.52 39.75
C LYS A 282 -46.79 -36.32 38.30
N LYS A 283 -47.86 -37.02 37.87
CA LYS A 283 -48.42 -36.87 36.52
C LYS A 283 -48.93 -35.45 36.26
N ARG A 284 -49.72 -34.87 37.18
CA ARG A 284 -50.24 -33.49 37.02
C ARG A 284 -49.15 -32.43 37.01
N GLU A 285 -48.11 -32.62 37.81
CA GLU A 285 -46.95 -31.71 37.90
C GLU A 285 -45.92 -31.92 36.77
N GLY A 286 -46.04 -33.00 35.99
CA GLY A 286 -45.08 -33.38 34.95
C GLY A 286 -43.73 -33.83 35.49
N VAL A 287 -43.71 -34.38 36.70
CA VAL A 287 -42.51 -34.94 37.33
C VAL A 287 -42.24 -36.34 36.75
N ILE A 288 -41.03 -36.50 36.20
CA ILE A 288 -40.53 -37.78 35.68
C ILE A 288 -39.36 -38.28 36.54
N ASP A 289 -39.26 -39.59 36.67
CA ASP A 289 -38.16 -40.29 37.33
C ASP A 289 -37.00 -40.43 36.33
N ALA A 290 -36.10 -39.44 36.36
CA ALA A 290 -34.95 -39.34 35.48
C ALA A 290 -34.10 -40.64 35.44
N PRO A 291 -33.44 -40.95 34.31
CA PRO A 291 -32.65 -42.17 34.19
C PRO A 291 -31.44 -42.11 35.13
N THR A 292 -31.20 -43.19 35.86
CA THR A 292 -30.00 -43.35 36.69
C THR A 292 -28.72 -43.30 35.84
N ALA A 293 -27.57 -43.14 36.47
CA ALA A 293 -26.28 -43.16 35.76
C ALA A 293 -26.04 -44.49 35.02
N ALA A 294 -26.48 -45.61 35.59
CA ALA A 294 -26.39 -46.93 34.97
C ALA A 294 -27.31 -47.04 33.75
N GLU A 295 -28.56 -46.61 33.87
CA GLU A 295 -29.52 -46.57 32.76
C GLU A 295 -29.04 -45.66 31.61
N SER A 296 -28.48 -44.50 31.97
CA SER A 296 -27.94 -43.53 31.01
C SER A 296 -26.70 -44.04 30.27
N ALA A 297 -26.01 -45.06 30.79
CA ALA A 297 -24.88 -45.71 30.12
C ALA A 297 -25.34 -46.77 29.10
N LEU A 298 -26.57 -47.28 29.22
CA LEU A 298 -27.09 -48.33 28.36
C LEU A 298 -27.63 -47.81 27.03
N ALA A 299 -27.98 -46.52 26.93
CA ALA A 299 -28.48 -45.90 25.71
C ALA A 299 -27.72 -44.61 25.34
N PRO A 300 -27.64 -44.24 24.05
CA PRO A 300 -27.00 -43.01 23.59
C PRO A 300 -27.60 -41.78 24.28
N ARG A 301 -26.75 -40.94 24.89
CA ARG A 301 -27.17 -39.74 25.63
C ARG A 301 -28.05 -38.80 24.81
N SER A 302 -27.74 -38.64 23.53
CA SER A 302 -28.54 -37.83 22.60
C SER A 302 -29.96 -38.36 22.44
N LEU A 303 -30.16 -39.67 22.45
CA LEU A 303 -31.46 -40.30 22.28
C LEU A 303 -32.30 -40.23 23.55
N ILE A 304 -31.65 -40.37 24.72
CA ILE A 304 -32.27 -40.08 26.03
C ILE A 304 -32.69 -38.60 26.09
N ALA A 305 -31.83 -37.68 25.65
CA ALA A 305 -32.14 -36.25 25.66
C ALA A 305 -33.36 -35.91 24.79
N ILE A 306 -33.52 -36.56 23.62
CA ILE A 306 -34.71 -36.41 22.76
C ILE A 306 -35.97 -36.83 23.53
N ALA A 307 -35.94 -38.00 24.19
CA ALA A 307 -37.08 -38.48 24.99
C ALA A 307 -37.42 -37.51 26.14
N LEU A 308 -36.41 -37.02 26.87
CA LEU A 308 -36.59 -36.09 27.98
C LEU A 308 -37.14 -34.72 27.51
N LYS A 309 -36.63 -34.19 26.40
CA LYS A 309 -37.13 -32.93 25.81
C LYS A 309 -38.60 -33.05 25.41
N ALA A 310 -38.99 -34.17 24.80
CA ALA A 310 -40.38 -34.42 24.45
C ALA A 310 -41.30 -34.49 25.67
N MET A 311 -40.80 -34.95 26.82
CA MET A 311 -41.53 -35.07 28.09
C MET A 311 -41.40 -33.85 29.02
N ASN A 312 -40.96 -32.69 28.53
CA ASN A 312 -40.93 -31.48 29.38
C ASN A 312 -42.32 -31.16 29.93
N ALA A 313 -42.40 -30.77 31.20
CA ALA A 313 -43.68 -30.51 31.87
C ALA A 313 -44.48 -29.39 31.18
N ARG A 314 -43.80 -28.30 30.83
CA ARG A 314 -44.36 -27.19 30.04
C ARG A 314 -44.40 -27.53 28.56
N GLU A 315 -45.53 -27.24 27.92
CA GLU A 315 -45.75 -27.56 26.50
C GLU A 315 -44.82 -26.78 25.58
N GLU A 316 -44.47 -25.53 25.92
CA GLU A 316 -43.56 -24.68 25.16
C GLU A 316 -42.10 -25.15 25.16
N ASP A 317 -41.70 -25.94 26.16
CA ASP A 317 -40.35 -26.49 26.28
C ASP A 317 -40.20 -27.85 25.55
N ARG A 318 -41.29 -28.39 24.99
CA ARG A 318 -41.31 -29.62 24.19
C ARG A 318 -40.89 -29.33 22.74
N TYR A 319 -40.95 -30.36 21.89
CA TYR A 319 -40.94 -30.12 20.45
C TYR A 319 -42.24 -29.43 20.03
N PRO A 320 -42.17 -28.40 19.17
CA PRO A 320 -43.36 -27.63 18.77
C PRO A 320 -44.38 -28.48 18.00
N ASP A 321 -43.90 -29.51 17.30
CA ASP A 321 -44.71 -30.47 16.56
C ASP A 321 -43.99 -31.84 16.52
N VAL A 322 -44.69 -32.87 16.05
CA VAL A 322 -44.14 -34.21 15.93
C VAL A 322 -43.05 -34.33 14.86
N LEU A 323 -43.06 -33.49 13.82
CA LEU A 323 -42.03 -33.50 12.78
C LEU A 323 -40.69 -32.98 13.31
N ALA A 324 -40.69 -32.03 14.25
CA ALA A 324 -39.50 -31.57 14.94
C ALA A 324 -38.89 -32.66 15.83
N PHE A 325 -39.72 -33.48 16.46
CA PHE A 325 -39.29 -34.69 17.18
C PHE A 325 -38.68 -35.72 16.22
N VAL A 326 -39.36 -36.00 15.10
CA VAL A 326 -38.86 -36.92 14.04
C VAL A 326 -37.54 -36.44 13.47
N ARG A 327 -37.37 -35.14 13.22
CA ARG A 327 -36.12 -34.58 12.68
C ARG A 327 -34.92 -34.83 13.60
N ASP A 328 -35.09 -34.72 14.91
CA ASP A 328 -34.03 -35.03 15.87
C ASP A 328 -33.69 -36.52 15.90
N LEU A 329 -34.68 -37.39 15.69
CA LEU A 329 -34.47 -38.83 15.51
C LEU A 329 -33.74 -39.15 14.20
N GLU A 330 -34.08 -38.49 13.09
CA GLU A 330 -33.40 -38.61 11.81
C GLU A 330 -31.95 -38.10 11.90
N HIS A 331 -31.73 -36.96 12.57
CA HIS A 331 -30.40 -36.46 12.86
C HIS A 331 -29.59 -37.48 13.66
N PHE A 332 -30.20 -38.10 14.68
CA PHE A 332 -29.54 -39.14 15.44
C PHE A 332 -29.16 -40.36 14.57
N GLN A 333 -30.09 -40.89 13.78
CA GLN A 333 -29.86 -42.02 12.88
C GLN A 333 -28.80 -41.69 11.81
N GLY A 334 -28.82 -40.45 11.34
CA GLY A 334 -27.82 -39.87 10.47
C GLY A 334 -26.56 -39.43 11.19
N GLY A 335 -26.33 -39.70 12.48
CA GLY A 335 -25.09 -39.29 13.19
C GLY A 335 -24.79 -37.77 13.20
N GLN A 336 -25.81 -36.94 12.99
CA GLN A 336 -25.76 -35.47 13.09
C GLN A 336 -25.98 -35.04 14.56
N SER A 337 -25.80 -33.74 14.83
CA SER A 337 -26.14 -33.17 16.15
C SER A 337 -27.65 -33.04 16.29
N VAL A 338 -28.18 -33.40 17.45
CA VAL A 338 -29.61 -33.30 17.78
C VAL A 338 -29.88 -32.03 18.57
N SER A 339 -31.04 -31.40 18.39
CA SER A 339 -31.39 -30.15 19.09
C SER A 339 -31.48 -30.33 20.61
N ALA A 340 -31.81 -31.55 21.06
CA ALA A 340 -31.94 -31.88 22.48
C ALA A 340 -30.60 -32.06 23.24
N HIS A 341 -29.46 -32.21 22.55
CA HIS A 341 -28.17 -32.47 23.17
C HIS A 341 -27.07 -31.65 22.50
N ARG A 342 -26.47 -30.72 23.25
CA ARG A 342 -25.32 -29.94 22.76
C ARG A 342 -24.07 -30.82 22.74
N ASP A 343 -23.58 -31.07 21.54
CA ASP A 343 -22.30 -31.72 21.35
C ASP A 343 -21.15 -30.78 21.71
N THR A 344 -20.07 -31.32 22.26
CA THR A 344 -18.82 -30.54 22.39
C THR A 344 -18.22 -30.31 21.01
N TRP A 345 -17.49 -29.21 20.84
CA TRP A 345 -16.86 -28.86 19.56
C TRP A 345 -15.91 -29.96 19.04
N TRP A 346 -15.22 -30.67 19.93
CA TRP A 346 -14.40 -31.83 19.59
C TRP A 346 -15.22 -33.02 19.05
N GLN A 347 -16.38 -33.30 19.65
CA GLN A 347 -17.26 -34.38 19.20
C GLN A 347 -17.95 -34.06 17.86
N ALA A 348 -18.23 -32.78 17.60
CA ALA A 348 -18.73 -32.30 16.32
C ALA A 348 -17.66 -32.41 15.22
N TRP A 349 -16.43 -31.97 15.51
CA TRP A 349 -15.31 -32.07 14.59
C TRP A 349 -14.97 -33.52 14.23
N ARG A 350 -14.90 -34.42 15.22
CA ARG A 350 -14.60 -35.84 14.99
C ARG A 350 -15.64 -36.54 14.12
N ARG A 351 -16.92 -36.21 14.28
CA ARG A 351 -18.00 -36.70 13.40
C ARG A 351 -17.92 -36.12 12.00
N TRP A 352 -17.64 -34.82 11.87
CA TRP A 352 -17.44 -34.19 10.57
C TRP A 352 -16.25 -34.79 9.82
N HIS A 353 -15.13 -35.01 10.51
CA HIS A 353 -13.93 -35.63 9.93
C HIS A 353 -14.22 -37.07 9.49
N ALA A 354 -14.84 -37.90 10.33
CA ALA A 354 -15.16 -39.28 9.96
C ALA A 354 -16.00 -39.40 8.66
N ARG A 355 -16.85 -38.40 8.38
CA ARG A 355 -17.74 -38.35 7.21
C ARG A 355 -17.06 -37.76 5.99
N ASN A 356 -16.21 -36.77 6.21
CA ASN A 356 -15.57 -36.00 5.15
C ASN A 356 -14.08 -36.33 5.03
N ALA A 357 -13.59 -37.41 5.63
CA ALA A 357 -12.15 -37.70 5.73
C ALA A 357 -11.45 -37.65 4.37
N ARG A 358 -12.08 -38.19 3.32
CA ARG A 358 -11.54 -38.12 1.95
C ARG A 358 -11.45 -36.68 1.43
N LEU A 359 -12.51 -35.89 1.61
CA LEU A 359 -12.57 -34.49 1.19
C LEU A 359 -11.60 -33.63 2.01
N PHE A 360 -11.52 -33.85 3.33
CA PHE A 360 -10.60 -33.20 4.24
C PHE A 360 -9.16 -33.49 3.84
N TRP A 361 -8.78 -34.76 3.68
CA TRP A 361 -7.42 -35.12 3.29
C TRP A 361 -7.08 -34.71 1.85
N LEU A 362 -8.03 -34.70 0.91
CA LEU A 362 -7.84 -34.13 -0.42
C LEU A 362 -7.65 -32.61 -0.38
N SER A 363 -8.45 -31.89 0.40
CA SER A 363 -8.30 -30.44 0.59
C SER A 363 -7.03 -30.09 1.35
N THR A 364 -6.61 -30.90 2.33
CA THR A 364 -5.33 -30.75 3.03
C THR A 364 -4.17 -31.07 2.09
N ALA A 365 -4.25 -32.12 1.28
CA ALA A 365 -3.23 -32.41 0.27
C ALA A 365 -3.16 -31.30 -0.79
N ALA A 366 -4.31 -30.81 -1.27
CA ALA A 366 -4.38 -29.68 -2.20
C ALA A 366 -3.86 -28.40 -1.56
N ALA A 367 -4.16 -28.12 -0.29
CA ALA A 367 -3.61 -26.99 0.45
C ALA A 367 -2.10 -27.15 0.66
N VAL A 368 -1.60 -28.34 0.98
CA VAL A 368 -0.15 -28.61 1.07
C VAL A 368 0.51 -28.48 -0.30
N VAL A 369 -0.13 -28.91 -1.38
CA VAL A 369 0.38 -28.74 -2.74
C VAL A 369 0.31 -27.28 -3.17
N ILE A 370 -0.76 -26.54 -2.88
CA ILE A 370 -0.89 -25.10 -3.18
C ILE A 370 0.05 -24.28 -2.29
N SER A 371 0.28 -24.68 -1.05
CA SER A 371 1.27 -24.06 -0.16
C SER A 371 2.68 -24.46 -0.54
N ALA A 372 2.94 -25.67 -1.02
CA ALA A 372 4.24 -26.08 -1.53
C ALA A 372 4.52 -25.40 -2.86
N LEU A 373 3.53 -25.35 -3.77
CA LEU A 373 3.54 -24.61 -5.03
C LEU A 373 3.62 -23.11 -4.77
N GLY A 374 2.98 -22.63 -3.73
CA GLY A 374 3.04 -21.26 -3.24
C GLY A 374 4.41 -20.98 -2.63
N VAL A 375 5.02 -21.89 -1.88
CA VAL A 375 6.37 -21.75 -1.32
C VAL A 375 7.43 -21.93 -2.40
N THR A 376 7.22 -22.72 -3.46
CA THR A 376 8.12 -22.80 -4.61
C THR A 376 7.91 -21.61 -5.54
N LEU A 377 6.68 -21.22 -5.88
CA LEU A 377 6.43 -20.07 -6.75
C LEU A 377 6.75 -18.75 -6.04
N TYR A 378 6.36 -18.58 -4.78
CA TYR A 378 6.68 -17.40 -3.95
C TYR A 378 8.10 -17.47 -3.38
N GLY A 379 8.68 -18.65 -3.20
CA GLY A 379 10.09 -18.83 -2.83
C GLY A 379 11.05 -18.69 -4.01
N GLU A 380 10.64 -19.04 -5.22
CA GLU A 380 11.33 -18.68 -6.46
C GLU A 380 11.13 -17.20 -6.75
N ARG A 381 9.93 -16.63 -6.54
CA ARG A 381 9.71 -15.18 -6.63
C ARG A 381 10.42 -14.41 -5.52
N LEU A 382 10.58 -14.92 -4.30
CA LEU A 382 11.34 -14.28 -3.23
C LEU A 382 12.83 -14.50 -3.40
N LYS A 383 13.29 -15.63 -3.95
CA LYS A 383 14.70 -15.80 -4.34
C LYS A 383 15.04 -14.91 -5.52
N GLU A 384 14.13 -14.75 -6.49
CA GLU A 384 14.26 -13.75 -7.54
C GLU A 384 14.20 -12.34 -6.93
N ILE A 385 13.13 -11.92 -6.27
CA ILE A 385 12.99 -10.55 -5.71
C ILE A 385 14.09 -10.21 -4.69
N ALA A 386 14.61 -11.17 -3.90
CA ALA A 386 15.62 -10.91 -2.88
C ALA A 386 17.07 -11.12 -3.34
N THR A 387 17.34 -11.86 -4.42
CA THR A 387 18.70 -12.00 -4.98
C THR A 387 18.63 -11.69 -6.45
N TRP A 388 19.30 -10.64 -6.93
CA TRP A 388 19.35 -10.22 -8.34
C TRP A 388 19.82 -11.31 -9.33
N GLY A 389 20.10 -12.53 -8.86
CA GLY A 389 20.78 -13.59 -9.61
C GLY A 389 22.30 -13.42 -9.51
N GLU A 390 23.04 -14.17 -10.32
CA GLU A 390 24.43 -13.82 -10.60
C GLU A 390 24.46 -12.49 -11.36
N PRO A 391 25.32 -11.53 -10.98
CA PRO A 391 25.42 -10.26 -11.67
C PRO A 391 25.91 -10.48 -13.10
N ILE A 392 25.41 -9.66 -14.04
CA ILE A 392 25.81 -9.65 -15.45
C ILE A 392 27.31 -9.40 -15.57
N VAL A 393 27.83 -8.49 -14.74
CA VAL A 393 29.26 -8.29 -14.57
C VAL A 393 29.56 -8.16 -13.09
N ARG A 394 30.63 -8.84 -12.67
CA ARG A 394 31.27 -8.66 -11.38
C ARG A 394 32.71 -8.24 -11.64
N GLU A 395 33.05 -7.03 -11.24
CA GLU A 395 34.36 -6.46 -11.44
C GLU A 395 35.09 -6.33 -10.11
N ASP A 396 36.21 -7.03 -10.00
CA ASP A 396 37.05 -7.05 -8.80
C ASP A 396 38.37 -6.29 -9.00
N PHE A 397 38.60 -5.73 -10.19
CA PHE A 397 39.77 -4.94 -10.56
C PHE A 397 41.09 -5.60 -10.20
N SER A 398 41.16 -6.94 -10.31
CA SER A 398 42.34 -7.72 -9.96
C SER A 398 43.42 -7.72 -11.05
N ASP A 399 43.03 -7.47 -12.29
CA ASP A 399 43.88 -7.27 -13.46
C ASP A 399 43.30 -6.17 -14.37
N ASP A 400 43.89 -5.95 -15.53
CA ASP A 400 43.47 -4.91 -16.49
C ASP A 400 42.30 -5.32 -17.42
N SER A 401 41.74 -6.53 -17.27
CA SER A 401 40.66 -7.04 -18.14
C SER A 401 39.35 -6.25 -18.04
N TRP A 402 39.18 -5.44 -16.98
CA TRP A 402 38.03 -4.54 -16.84
C TRP A 402 37.96 -3.50 -17.98
N LYS A 403 39.09 -3.15 -18.59
CA LYS A 403 39.16 -2.19 -19.72
C LYS A 403 38.41 -2.68 -20.97
N ASP A 404 38.23 -3.99 -21.10
CA ASP A 404 37.44 -4.60 -22.19
C ASP A 404 35.93 -4.41 -21.98
N ARG A 405 35.50 -4.30 -20.71
CA ARG A 405 34.08 -4.22 -20.31
C ARG A 405 33.64 -2.80 -19.97
N TRP A 406 34.57 -1.95 -19.58
CA TRP A 406 34.31 -0.57 -19.15
C TRP A 406 35.09 0.42 -20.01
N ALA A 407 34.47 1.57 -20.26
CA ALA A 407 35.08 2.70 -20.95
C ALA A 407 35.36 3.81 -19.92
N VAL A 408 36.59 4.30 -19.89
CA VAL A 408 36.90 5.55 -19.18
C VAL A 408 36.31 6.68 -20.01
N SER A 409 35.28 7.34 -19.46
CA SER A 409 34.55 8.42 -20.11
C SER A 409 35.14 9.78 -19.75
N SER A 410 35.75 9.92 -18.55
CA SER A 410 36.53 11.10 -18.15
C SER A 410 37.44 10.77 -16.96
N GLY A 411 38.49 11.57 -16.75
CA GLY A 411 39.42 11.47 -15.62
C GLY A 411 40.37 10.26 -15.66
N ALA A 412 41.27 10.18 -14.67
CA ALA A 412 42.24 9.11 -14.53
C ALA A 412 41.91 8.15 -13.39
N TRP A 413 42.07 6.85 -13.66
CA TRP A 413 41.79 5.76 -12.74
C TRP A 413 43.03 4.88 -12.56
N LYS A 414 43.29 4.41 -11.34
CA LYS A 414 44.31 3.40 -11.05
C LYS A 414 43.72 2.20 -10.34
N THR A 415 44.28 1.02 -10.61
CA THR A 415 43.97 -0.20 -9.86
C THR A 415 45.02 -0.43 -8.77
N GLU A 416 44.59 -0.54 -7.52
CA GLU A 416 45.50 -0.78 -6.38
C GLU A 416 44.85 -1.74 -5.38
N ALA A 417 45.51 -2.88 -5.13
CA ALA A 417 45.02 -3.90 -4.20
C ALA A 417 43.56 -4.34 -4.46
N ARG A 418 43.21 -4.58 -5.74
CA ARG A 418 41.86 -4.96 -6.19
C ARG A 418 40.80 -3.88 -6.00
N ARG A 419 41.22 -2.61 -5.95
CA ARG A 419 40.34 -1.43 -5.88
C ARG A 419 40.60 -0.56 -7.08
N LEU A 420 39.56 -0.01 -7.68
CA LEU A 420 39.67 1.04 -8.68
C LEU A 420 39.55 2.40 -7.99
N ILE A 421 40.57 3.25 -8.10
CA ILE A 421 40.67 4.51 -7.37
C ILE A 421 40.76 5.67 -8.36
N SER A 422 39.93 6.71 -8.17
CA SER A 422 40.06 7.97 -8.90
C SER A 422 41.38 8.67 -8.53
N VAL A 423 42.12 9.20 -9.50
CA VAL A 423 43.48 9.73 -9.28
C VAL A 423 43.58 11.24 -9.44
N GLU A 424 42.85 11.79 -10.40
CA GLU A 424 42.88 13.22 -10.71
C GLU A 424 41.69 13.94 -10.06
N GLY A 425 41.86 15.23 -9.78
CA GLY A 425 40.76 16.11 -9.39
C GLY A 425 39.95 16.53 -10.60
N GLY A 426 38.62 16.57 -10.46
CA GLY A 426 37.68 16.79 -11.56
C GLY A 426 36.86 15.53 -11.88
N GLU A 427 35.94 15.67 -12.83
CA GLU A 427 34.96 14.63 -13.15
C GLU A 427 35.64 13.37 -13.68
N SER A 428 35.62 12.32 -12.88
CA SER A 428 36.09 10.98 -13.23
C SER A 428 34.89 10.06 -13.43
N THR A 429 34.71 9.57 -14.65
CA THR A 429 33.61 8.67 -15.00
C THR A 429 34.07 7.40 -15.69
N LEU A 430 33.45 6.29 -15.29
CA LEU A 430 33.67 4.97 -15.86
C LEU A 430 32.34 4.33 -16.26
N THR A 431 32.10 4.18 -17.56
CA THR A 431 30.84 3.71 -18.13
C THR A 431 30.94 2.23 -18.53
N TYR A 432 29.96 1.43 -18.14
CA TYR A 432 29.88 0.04 -18.59
C TYR A 432 29.52 -0.02 -20.07
N ARG A 433 30.26 -0.78 -20.87
CA ARG A 433 30.17 -0.72 -22.35
C ARG A 433 28.88 -1.30 -22.93
N THR A 434 28.17 -2.14 -22.17
CA THR A 434 26.97 -2.83 -22.66
C THR A 434 25.72 -2.11 -22.16
N GLU A 435 24.80 -1.80 -23.08
CA GLU A 435 23.48 -1.28 -22.76
C GLU A 435 22.69 -2.28 -21.90
N LEU A 436 22.13 -1.82 -20.79
CA LEU A 436 21.28 -2.61 -19.91
C LEU A 436 19.81 -2.21 -20.11
N ARG A 437 18.91 -3.18 -19.98
CA ARG A 437 17.45 -3.00 -20.14
C ARG A 437 16.69 -3.60 -18.97
N GLY A 438 15.50 -3.05 -18.71
CA GLY A 438 14.62 -3.50 -17.63
C GLY A 438 15.07 -3.00 -16.26
N ASP A 439 14.78 -3.77 -15.22
CA ASP A 439 15.18 -3.42 -13.85
C ASP A 439 16.71 -3.55 -13.72
N ILE A 440 17.36 -2.59 -13.05
CA ILE A 440 18.82 -2.54 -12.88
C ILE A 440 19.19 -2.38 -11.41
N ALA A 441 20.24 -3.07 -10.97
CA ALA A 441 20.97 -2.75 -9.75
C ALA A 441 22.47 -2.67 -9.97
N VAL A 442 23.05 -1.70 -9.28
CA VAL A 442 24.48 -1.45 -9.18
C VAL A 442 24.86 -1.54 -7.72
N GLU A 443 25.71 -2.51 -7.38
CA GLU A 443 26.20 -2.73 -6.01
C GLU A 443 27.72 -2.69 -6.00
N PHE A 444 28.31 -1.99 -5.03
CA PHE A 444 29.76 -1.93 -4.88
C PHE A 444 30.16 -1.61 -3.44
N GLU A 445 31.39 -1.96 -3.09
CA GLU A 445 32.04 -1.45 -1.88
C GLU A 445 32.76 -0.15 -2.23
N GLY A 446 32.36 0.94 -1.57
CA GLY A 446 32.95 2.26 -1.71
C GLY A 446 33.78 2.65 -0.50
N GLU A 447 34.98 3.16 -0.71
CA GLU A 447 35.85 3.70 0.35
C GLU A 447 36.39 5.05 -0.12
N ILE A 448 36.42 6.02 0.80
CA ILE A 448 37.06 7.32 0.55
C ILE A 448 38.43 7.25 1.19
N THR A 449 39.50 7.32 0.41
CA THR A 449 40.86 7.17 0.95
C THR A 449 41.27 8.37 1.82
N ASN A 450 42.16 8.15 2.78
CA ASN A 450 42.73 9.23 3.59
C ASN A 450 43.32 10.33 2.69
N GLY A 451 43.05 11.60 3.02
CA GLY A 451 43.41 12.77 2.20
C GLY A 451 42.39 13.14 1.11
N SER A 452 41.27 12.40 1.00
CA SER A 452 40.19 12.70 0.05
C SER A 452 38.96 13.29 0.73
N TYR A 453 38.20 14.10 -0.02
CA TYR A 453 36.93 14.69 0.42
C TYR A 453 35.87 13.64 0.74
N PRO A 454 35.06 13.78 1.79
CA PRO A 454 34.00 12.84 2.12
C PRO A 454 32.79 13.01 1.16
N CYS A 455 32.91 12.65 -0.12
CA CYS A 455 31.86 12.82 -1.14
C CYS A 455 32.02 11.88 -2.35
N ASP A 456 31.04 11.92 -3.25
CA ASP A 456 31.07 11.38 -4.62
C ASP A 456 31.31 9.88 -4.81
N LEU A 457 30.74 9.03 -3.96
CA LEU A 457 30.62 7.58 -4.25
C LEU A 457 29.29 7.33 -4.99
N SER A 458 29.23 7.64 -6.29
CA SER A 458 27.95 7.82 -6.99
C SER A 458 27.81 6.99 -8.27
N VAL A 459 26.56 6.86 -8.73
CA VAL A 459 26.19 6.17 -9.97
C VAL A 459 25.33 7.08 -10.83
N ILE A 460 25.59 7.10 -12.13
CA ILE A 460 24.75 7.75 -13.15
C ILE A 460 24.07 6.65 -13.98
N LEU A 461 22.76 6.78 -14.17
CA LEU A 461 21.94 5.95 -15.04
C LEU A 461 21.44 6.78 -16.22
N THR A 462 22.04 6.60 -17.40
CA THR A 462 21.62 7.27 -18.64
C THR A 462 20.51 6.46 -19.32
N ARG A 463 19.47 7.10 -19.87
CA ARG A 463 18.24 6.46 -20.39
C ARG A 463 18.09 6.53 -21.92
N SER A 464 19.20 6.52 -22.66
CA SER A 464 19.22 6.61 -24.12
C SER A 464 20.17 5.57 -24.71
N SER A 465 19.75 4.89 -25.78
CA SER A 465 20.57 3.97 -26.56
C SER A 465 21.55 4.69 -27.49
N ASP A 466 21.25 5.94 -27.85
CA ASP A 466 21.92 6.68 -28.94
C ASP A 466 23.30 7.22 -28.53
N THR A 467 23.64 7.16 -27.25
CA THR A 467 24.93 7.64 -26.73
C THR A 467 26.09 6.72 -27.07
N GLY A 468 25.82 5.43 -27.30
CA GLY A 468 26.87 4.41 -27.27
C GLY A 468 27.65 4.43 -25.93
N PRO A 469 28.65 3.56 -25.79
CA PRO A 469 29.59 3.60 -24.67
C PRO A 469 30.80 4.50 -24.98
N THR A 470 30.62 5.82 -25.18
CA THR A 470 31.72 6.77 -25.51
C THR A 470 31.34 8.24 -25.28
N PRO A 471 32.30 9.19 -25.12
CA PRO A 471 33.57 9.15 -24.38
C PRO A 471 33.79 10.47 -23.57
N ASP A 472 32.73 11.12 -23.11
CA ASP A 472 32.81 12.45 -22.52
C ASP A 472 31.68 12.70 -21.52
N PHE A 473 32.04 13.21 -20.34
CA PHE A 473 31.11 13.54 -19.27
C PHE A 473 30.06 14.57 -19.72
N GLU A 474 30.45 15.59 -20.49
CA GLU A 474 29.51 16.58 -20.99
C GLU A 474 28.40 15.94 -21.82
N HIS A 475 28.74 14.93 -22.62
CA HIS A 475 27.77 14.25 -23.47
C HIS A 475 26.77 13.42 -22.65
N ILE A 476 27.23 12.77 -21.58
CA ILE A 476 26.37 12.02 -20.64
C ILE A 476 25.33 12.96 -20.01
N MET A 477 25.76 14.15 -19.60
CA MET A 477 24.93 15.13 -18.91
C MET A 477 23.90 15.84 -19.81
N ARG A 478 24.09 15.81 -21.13
CA ARG A 478 23.15 16.37 -22.14
C ARG A 478 22.02 15.41 -22.54
N LYS A 479 21.89 14.26 -21.87
CA LYS A 479 20.91 13.21 -22.20
C LYS A 479 20.05 12.87 -20.98
N PRO A 480 18.89 12.20 -21.15
CA PRO A 480 18.08 11.79 -20.02
C PRO A 480 18.87 10.90 -19.09
N HIS A 481 19.04 11.33 -17.85
CA HIS A 481 19.82 10.63 -16.85
C HIS A 481 19.26 10.83 -15.45
N ALA A 482 19.59 9.89 -14.57
CA ALA A 482 19.43 10.03 -13.13
C ALA A 482 20.77 9.81 -12.43
N ILE A 483 21.09 10.65 -11.44
CA ILE A 483 22.32 10.53 -10.64
C ILE A 483 21.93 10.17 -9.21
N LEU A 484 22.43 9.04 -8.73
CA LEU A 484 22.28 8.59 -7.36
C LEU A 484 23.60 8.84 -6.63
N GLN A 485 23.63 9.87 -5.80
CA GLN A 485 24.86 10.37 -5.18
C GLN A 485 24.90 10.10 -3.67
N PHE A 486 25.97 9.43 -3.24
CA PHE A 486 26.34 9.35 -1.83
C PHE A 486 27.38 10.42 -1.50
N GLY A 487 26.96 11.43 -0.75
CA GLY A 487 27.78 12.59 -0.40
C GLY A 487 27.86 13.64 -1.50
N ALA A 488 26.72 14.14 -1.98
CA ALA A 488 26.65 15.31 -2.84
C ALA A 488 27.04 16.59 -2.08
N ASN A 489 27.54 17.57 -2.82
CA ASN A 489 27.91 18.90 -2.30
C ASN A 489 28.87 18.79 -1.10
N GLU A 490 30.03 18.18 -1.33
CA GLU A 490 31.08 17.92 -0.32
C GLU A 490 30.58 17.14 0.90
N GLY A 491 29.77 16.12 0.65
CA GLY A 491 29.33 15.23 1.73
C GLY A 491 28.23 15.80 2.59
N SER A 492 27.61 16.92 2.18
CA SER A 492 26.55 17.54 2.96
C SER A 492 25.28 16.68 3.04
N TYR A 493 24.97 15.92 1.99
CA TYR A 493 23.79 15.05 1.91
C TYR A 493 23.92 14.00 0.80
N CYS A 494 23.06 12.99 0.81
CA CYS A 494 22.80 12.07 -0.31
C CYS A 494 21.67 12.62 -1.17
N ARG A 495 21.68 12.38 -2.48
CA ARG A 495 20.57 12.77 -3.35
C ARG A 495 20.31 11.81 -4.51
N ILE A 496 19.08 11.85 -5.01
CA ILE A 496 18.73 11.40 -6.36
C ILE A 496 18.42 12.66 -7.16
N PHE A 497 19.14 12.85 -8.26
CA PHE A 497 18.93 13.92 -9.24
C PHE A 497 18.35 13.29 -10.52
N ASP A 498 17.25 13.84 -11.04
CA ASP A 498 16.66 13.49 -12.32
C ASP A 498 16.86 14.66 -13.29
N TRP A 499 17.26 14.38 -14.54
CA TRP A 499 17.60 15.43 -15.50
C TRP A 499 16.49 16.46 -15.71
N GLN A 500 15.24 16.01 -15.78
CA GLN A 500 14.10 16.89 -16.06
C GLN A 500 13.64 17.65 -14.81
N HIS A 501 13.74 17.01 -13.64
CA HIS A 501 13.10 17.50 -12.41
C HIS A 501 14.09 18.01 -11.35
N GLY A 502 15.39 17.96 -11.62
CA GLY A 502 16.42 18.36 -10.65
C GLY A 502 16.53 17.37 -9.49
N ILE A 503 16.68 17.87 -8.26
CA ILE A 503 16.80 17.01 -7.07
C ILE A 503 15.40 16.48 -6.70
N VAL A 504 15.20 15.16 -6.82
CA VAL A 504 13.90 14.51 -6.59
C VAL A 504 13.81 13.76 -5.26
N SER A 505 14.95 13.48 -4.60
CA SER A 505 15.03 12.87 -3.28
C SER A 505 16.37 13.23 -2.62
N PHE A 506 16.40 13.44 -1.30
CA PHE A 506 17.65 13.71 -0.57
C PHE A 506 17.60 13.22 0.88
N SER A 507 18.76 13.06 1.52
CA SER A 507 18.89 12.66 2.93
C SER A 507 20.24 13.09 3.52
N TYR A 508 20.28 13.50 4.79
CA TYR A 508 21.48 14.05 5.44
C TYR A 508 22.48 13.01 5.97
N VAL A 509 22.65 11.89 5.25
CA VAL A 509 23.70 10.91 5.58
C VAL A 509 25.00 11.36 4.94
N LYS A 510 26.03 11.57 5.76
CA LYS A 510 27.37 11.97 5.33
C LYS A 510 28.27 10.73 5.24
N PRO A 511 29.11 10.60 4.21
CA PRO A 511 30.15 9.60 4.17
C PRO A 511 31.34 10.01 5.06
N GLU A 512 32.13 9.04 5.50
CA GLU A 512 33.29 9.18 6.38
C GLU A 512 34.54 8.70 5.64
N VAL A 513 35.65 9.41 5.83
CA VAL A 513 36.94 9.05 5.25
C VAL A 513 37.48 7.77 5.92
N GLY A 514 38.03 6.85 5.12
CA GLY A 514 38.60 5.58 5.58
C GLY A 514 37.57 4.50 5.94
N ARG A 515 36.27 4.84 5.97
CA ARG A 515 35.21 3.85 6.19
C ARG A 515 34.81 3.19 4.86
N ARG A 516 34.65 1.88 4.90
CA ARG A 516 34.06 1.11 3.80
C ARG A 516 32.54 1.09 3.92
N TYR A 517 31.89 1.33 2.79
CA TYR A 517 30.45 1.33 2.64
C TYR A 517 30.01 0.31 1.62
N ARG A 518 28.89 -0.35 1.88
CA ARG A 518 28.21 -1.15 0.86
C ARG A 518 27.11 -0.31 0.23
N ILE A 519 27.30 0.06 -1.02
CA ILE A 519 26.44 1.01 -1.73
C ILE A 519 25.63 0.26 -2.77
N ARG A 520 24.33 0.54 -2.82
CA ARG A 520 23.42 -0.06 -3.79
C ARG A 520 22.50 1.00 -4.38
N ALA A 521 22.60 1.16 -5.70
CA ALA A 521 21.73 2.00 -6.51
C ALA A 521 20.83 1.10 -7.36
N GLU A 522 19.52 1.30 -7.31
CA GLU A 522 18.56 0.47 -8.05
C GLU A 522 17.55 1.30 -8.84
N LEU A 523 17.05 0.67 -9.89
CA LEU A 523 15.92 1.09 -10.69
C LEU A 523 15.01 -0.13 -10.89
N VAL A 524 13.91 -0.20 -10.14
CA VAL A 524 12.99 -1.35 -10.13
C VAL A 524 11.56 -0.87 -10.34
N GLY A 525 10.91 -1.27 -11.42
CA GLY A 525 9.52 -0.89 -11.69
C GLY A 525 9.30 0.64 -11.74
N GLY A 526 10.28 1.38 -12.24
CA GLY A 526 10.28 2.86 -12.26
C GLY A 526 10.72 3.52 -10.94
N ARG A 527 10.95 2.76 -9.87
CA ARG A 527 11.46 3.31 -8.60
C ARG A 527 12.98 3.37 -8.60
N LEU A 528 13.53 4.57 -8.49
CA LEU A 528 14.93 4.82 -8.18
C LEU A 528 15.17 4.73 -6.67
N SER A 529 16.21 4.01 -6.24
CA SER A 529 16.59 3.93 -4.82
C SER A 529 18.11 3.93 -4.63
N LEU A 530 18.54 4.58 -3.55
CA LEU A 530 19.92 4.56 -3.07
C LEU A 530 19.93 4.02 -1.64
N ALA A 531 20.67 2.94 -1.41
CA ALA A 531 20.85 2.32 -0.11
C ALA A 531 22.33 2.23 0.26
N ILE A 532 22.63 2.45 1.54
CA ILE A 532 23.98 2.44 2.11
C ILE A 532 23.96 1.49 3.32
N ASP A 533 24.88 0.52 3.35
CA ASP A 533 24.98 -0.53 4.38
C ASP A 533 23.66 -1.26 4.62
N GLY A 534 22.90 -1.50 3.54
CA GLY A 534 21.60 -2.17 3.58
C GLY A 534 20.43 -1.29 4.04
N ARG A 535 20.67 -0.02 4.39
CA ARG A 535 19.62 0.94 4.75
C ARG A 535 19.25 1.81 3.54
N SER A 536 17.97 1.87 3.20
CA SER A 536 17.45 2.80 2.17
C SER A 536 17.63 4.25 2.63
N ILE A 537 18.35 5.06 1.84
CA ILE A 537 18.69 6.46 2.17
C ILE A 537 17.87 7.45 1.34
N CYS A 538 17.76 7.22 0.03
CA CYS A 538 16.94 8.02 -0.88
C CYS A 538 16.08 7.09 -1.74
N ALA A 539 14.88 7.52 -2.09
CA ALA A 539 14.04 6.83 -3.04
C ALA A 539 13.12 7.79 -3.77
N TYR A 540 12.82 7.49 -5.03
CA TYR A 540 11.96 8.29 -5.88
C TYR A 540 11.21 7.37 -6.86
N GLN A 541 9.90 7.58 -7.02
CA GLN A 541 9.13 6.91 -8.05
C GLN A 541 9.19 7.76 -9.31
N ASP A 542 9.88 7.26 -10.32
CA ASP A 542 9.89 7.85 -11.63
C ASP A 542 8.67 7.39 -12.44
N LEU A 543 8.05 8.34 -13.15
CA LEU A 543 6.90 8.11 -14.02
C LEU A 543 7.33 7.81 -15.46
N GLN A 544 8.61 8.03 -15.79
CA GLN A 544 9.19 7.61 -17.06
C GLN A 544 9.73 6.18 -16.95
N PRO A 545 9.28 5.24 -17.81
CA PRO A 545 9.79 3.88 -17.78
C PRO A 545 11.25 3.84 -18.26
N PHE A 546 12.08 3.08 -17.57
CA PHE A 546 13.44 2.78 -18.06
C PHE A 546 13.38 1.73 -19.16
N THR A 547 13.63 2.15 -20.40
CA THR A 547 13.50 1.29 -21.59
C THR A 547 14.85 0.73 -22.05
N GLY A 548 15.96 1.40 -21.71
CA GLY A 548 17.33 0.96 -21.97
C GLY A 548 18.33 2.08 -21.68
N GLY A 549 19.57 1.71 -21.37
CA GLY A 549 20.56 2.71 -20.97
C GLY A 549 21.91 2.20 -20.48
N TYR A 550 22.75 3.12 -20.02
CA TYR A 550 24.12 2.86 -19.58
C TYR A 550 24.30 3.17 -18.09
N VAL A 551 25.13 2.37 -17.42
CA VAL A 551 25.55 2.57 -16.03
C VAL A 551 26.94 3.18 -15.99
N THR A 552 27.11 4.26 -15.24
CA THR A 552 28.38 4.95 -15.08
C THR A 552 28.72 5.15 -13.61
N LEU A 553 29.93 4.76 -13.20
CA LEU A 553 30.49 5.13 -11.90
C LEU A 553 30.99 6.56 -11.98
N TYR A 554 30.74 7.35 -10.94
CA TYR A 554 31.07 8.79 -10.90
C TYR A 554 31.82 9.14 -9.61
N ALA A 555 32.91 9.89 -9.78
CA ALA A 555 33.70 10.52 -8.72
C ALA A 555 34.18 11.90 -9.18
N TYR A 556 34.13 12.92 -8.32
CA TYR A 556 34.63 14.27 -8.66
C TYR A 556 36.00 14.58 -8.03
N TYR A 557 36.28 14.05 -6.84
CA TYR A 557 37.58 14.20 -6.17
C TYR A 557 38.41 12.92 -6.29
N PRO A 558 39.75 13.00 -6.24
CA PRO A 558 40.61 11.82 -6.24
C PRO A 558 40.39 11.01 -4.97
N GLY A 559 40.75 9.73 -4.96
CA GLY A 559 40.66 8.87 -3.77
C GLY A 559 39.29 8.23 -3.51
N LYS A 560 38.41 8.15 -4.52
CA LYS A 560 37.19 7.32 -4.44
C LYS A 560 37.53 5.92 -4.91
N ALA A 561 37.54 4.98 -3.98
CA ALA A 561 37.85 3.59 -4.26
C ALA A 561 36.55 2.79 -4.44
N PHE A 562 36.43 2.13 -5.59
CA PHE A 562 35.36 1.20 -5.92
C PHE A 562 35.91 -0.23 -5.92
N THR A 563 35.24 -1.14 -5.23
CA THR A 563 35.62 -2.54 -5.09
C THR A 563 34.40 -3.43 -5.28
N ASP A 564 34.61 -4.62 -5.89
CA ASP A 564 33.55 -5.63 -6.07
C ASP A 564 32.28 -5.06 -6.72
N VAL A 565 32.44 -4.34 -7.83
CA VAL A 565 31.34 -3.70 -8.56
C VAL A 565 30.52 -4.77 -9.26
N ARG A 566 29.24 -4.85 -8.93
CA ARG A 566 28.28 -5.83 -9.45
C ARG A 566 27.16 -5.11 -10.17
N LEU A 567 26.99 -5.41 -11.45
CA LEU A 567 25.84 -4.94 -12.23
C LEU A 567 24.88 -6.10 -12.45
N SER A 568 23.62 -5.90 -12.13
CA SER A 568 22.56 -6.87 -12.40
C SER A 568 21.45 -6.20 -13.20
N ALA A 569 20.89 -6.91 -14.18
CA ALA A 569 19.70 -6.45 -14.88
C ALA A 569 18.74 -7.62 -15.13
N ARG A 570 17.43 -7.32 -15.19
CA ARG A 570 16.38 -8.32 -15.40
C ARG A 570 15.37 -7.88 -16.45
N GLY A 571 15.05 -8.80 -17.34
CA GLY A 571 14.00 -8.67 -18.34
C GLY A 571 12.96 -9.77 -18.22
N THR A 572 11.69 -9.40 -18.07
CA THR A 572 10.53 -10.29 -18.30
C THR A 572 10.04 -10.10 -19.75
N PRO A 573 9.57 -11.14 -20.45
CA PRO A 573 8.62 -10.95 -21.55
C PRO A 573 7.34 -10.33 -20.97
N ARG A 574 6.94 -9.15 -21.46
CA ARG A 574 5.82 -8.41 -20.87
C ARG A 574 4.46 -8.89 -21.41
N ARG A 575 3.54 -9.14 -20.49
CA ARG A 575 2.23 -8.49 -20.59
C ARG A 575 2.49 -7.00 -20.40
N LEU A 576 2.37 -6.24 -21.48
CA LEU A 576 2.57 -4.80 -21.43
C LEU A 576 1.39 -4.18 -20.68
N PRO A 577 1.64 -3.31 -19.68
CA PRO A 577 0.58 -2.45 -19.19
C PRO A 577 0.03 -1.64 -20.37
N ALA A 578 -1.27 -1.40 -20.40
CA ALA A 578 -1.93 -0.85 -21.58
C ALA A 578 -1.35 0.51 -22.02
N ILE A 579 -0.78 1.28 -21.09
CA ILE A 579 -0.11 2.57 -21.34
C ILE A 579 1.26 2.45 -22.03
N ALA A 580 1.88 1.27 -22.11
CA ALA A 580 3.26 1.12 -22.55
C ALA A 580 3.51 1.55 -24.00
N ILE A 581 2.51 1.46 -24.86
CA ILE A 581 2.59 1.95 -26.25
C ILE A 581 2.67 3.48 -26.24
N GLY A 582 1.81 4.14 -25.43
CA GLY A 582 1.88 5.58 -25.23
C GLY A 582 3.22 6.04 -24.65
N ASP A 583 3.75 5.30 -23.66
CA ASP A 583 5.07 5.58 -23.07
C ASP A 583 6.20 5.47 -24.10
N HIS A 584 6.14 4.48 -24.99
CA HIS A 584 7.11 4.33 -26.07
C HIS A 584 7.08 5.51 -27.05
N CYS A 585 5.88 5.91 -27.51
CA CYS A 585 5.72 7.08 -28.38
C CYS A 585 6.19 8.36 -27.69
N LEU A 586 5.87 8.55 -26.40
CA LEU A 586 6.31 9.71 -25.63
C LEU A 586 7.83 9.82 -25.57
N GLN A 587 8.53 8.70 -25.38
CA GLN A 587 10.00 8.66 -25.34
C GLN A 587 10.66 9.00 -26.69
N HIS A 588 10.00 8.67 -27.80
CA HIS A 588 10.47 9.01 -29.14
C HIS A 588 9.97 10.38 -29.60
N GLU A 589 9.44 11.19 -28.67
CA GLU A 589 8.91 12.54 -28.92
C GLU A 589 7.73 12.55 -29.93
N GLU A 590 7.06 11.41 -30.12
CA GLU A 590 5.85 11.27 -30.95
C GLU A 590 4.61 11.69 -30.17
N TYR A 591 4.59 12.94 -29.69
CA TYR A 591 3.62 13.41 -28.70
C TYR A 591 2.16 13.31 -29.15
N GLU A 592 1.85 13.50 -30.44
CA GLU A 592 0.48 13.33 -30.92
C GLU A 592 0.01 11.87 -30.88
N GLU A 593 0.90 10.94 -31.22
CA GLU A 593 0.59 9.51 -31.17
C GLU A 593 0.53 9.02 -29.72
N ALA A 594 1.47 9.46 -28.89
CA ALA A 594 1.45 9.20 -27.45
C ALA A 594 0.11 9.65 -26.83
N ALA A 595 -0.33 10.88 -27.12
CA ALA A 595 -1.63 11.40 -26.66
C ALA A 595 -2.80 10.52 -27.09
N ARG A 596 -2.86 10.10 -28.37
CA ARG A 596 -3.91 9.19 -28.87
C ARG A 596 -3.91 7.85 -28.14
N GLN A 597 -2.75 7.27 -27.91
CA GLN A 597 -2.62 5.98 -27.24
C GLN A 597 -3.03 6.06 -25.77
N TYR A 598 -2.63 7.12 -25.07
CA TYR A 598 -3.06 7.35 -23.70
C TYR A 598 -4.56 7.64 -23.58
N ALA A 599 -5.14 8.45 -24.47
CA ALA A 599 -6.58 8.72 -24.51
C ALA A 599 -7.38 7.43 -24.62
N LYS A 600 -6.96 6.55 -25.53
CA LYS A 600 -7.58 5.23 -25.73
C LYS A 600 -7.53 4.38 -24.46
N VAL A 601 -6.40 4.34 -23.77
CA VAL A 601 -6.26 3.56 -22.52
C VAL A 601 -7.11 4.16 -21.40
N ALA A 602 -7.18 5.49 -21.31
CA ALA A 602 -8.01 6.19 -20.34
C ALA A 602 -9.50 5.89 -20.56
N ASP A 603 -9.97 5.89 -21.81
CA ASP A 603 -11.35 5.57 -22.17
C ASP A 603 -11.66 4.08 -21.90
N ASP A 604 -10.82 3.18 -22.41
CA ASP A 604 -11.02 1.72 -22.33
C ASP A 604 -10.97 1.18 -20.89
N GLN A 605 -10.29 1.88 -19.97
CA GLN A 605 -10.13 1.48 -18.57
C GLN A 605 -10.70 2.50 -17.57
N SER A 606 -11.75 3.22 -17.97
CA SER A 606 -12.42 4.23 -17.16
C SER A 606 -12.67 3.79 -15.71
N GLY A 607 -12.34 4.66 -14.74
CA GLY A 607 -12.52 4.39 -13.31
C GLY A 607 -11.40 3.58 -12.64
N THR A 608 -10.33 3.24 -13.38
CA THR A 608 -9.12 2.63 -12.82
C THR A 608 -8.01 3.65 -12.57
N ALA A 609 -7.07 3.34 -11.69
CA ALA A 609 -5.89 4.17 -11.47
C ALA A 609 -5.03 4.34 -12.74
N MET A 610 -5.02 3.32 -13.62
CA MET A 610 -4.29 3.37 -14.90
C MET A 610 -4.94 4.35 -15.89
N ALA A 611 -6.26 4.50 -15.85
CA ALA A 611 -6.95 5.49 -16.67
C ALA A 611 -6.69 6.92 -16.20
N GLU A 612 -6.59 7.17 -14.89
CA GLU A 612 -6.20 8.48 -14.35
C GLU A 612 -4.76 8.85 -14.77
N GLU A 613 -3.81 7.91 -14.66
CA GLU A 613 -2.44 8.12 -15.14
C GLU A 613 -2.39 8.36 -16.66
N ALA A 614 -3.11 7.55 -17.44
CA ALA A 614 -3.16 7.70 -18.89
C ALA A 614 -3.76 9.06 -19.28
N ARG A 615 -4.86 9.48 -18.64
CA ARG A 615 -5.49 10.78 -18.91
C ARG A 615 -4.56 11.96 -18.59
N TYR A 616 -3.79 11.87 -17.50
CA TYR A 616 -2.77 12.87 -17.19
C TYR A 616 -1.67 12.91 -18.27
N LYS A 617 -1.14 11.74 -18.66
CA LYS A 617 -0.10 11.63 -19.69
C LYS A 617 -0.58 12.09 -21.08
N GLU A 618 -1.85 11.84 -21.43
CA GLU A 618 -2.51 12.42 -22.60
C GLU A 618 -2.41 13.95 -22.58
N GLY A 619 -2.86 14.57 -21.49
CA GLY A 619 -2.82 16.02 -21.33
C GLY A 619 -1.40 16.59 -21.45
N LEU A 620 -0.41 15.92 -20.84
CA LEU A 620 1.00 16.31 -20.94
C LEU A 620 1.51 16.28 -22.39
N CYS A 621 1.18 15.23 -23.14
CA CYS A 621 1.54 15.12 -24.54
C CYS A 621 0.86 16.20 -25.39
N LEU A 622 -0.42 16.48 -25.14
CA LEU A 622 -1.16 17.54 -25.83
C LEU A 622 -0.57 18.93 -25.56
N TYR A 623 -0.06 19.19 -24.36
CA TYR A 623 0.70 20.41 -24.09
C TYR A 623 2.00 20.49 -24.89
N ARG A 624 2.77 19.39 -25.00
CA ARG A 624 3.98 19.36 -25.85
C ARG A 624 3.66 19.63 -27.32
N CYS A 625 2.47 19.23 -27.77
CA CYS A 625 1.92 19.55 -29.09
C CYS A 625 1.35 20.97 -29.23
N ARG A 626 1.43 21.82 -28.20
CA ARG A 626 0.81 23.17 -28.15
C ARG A 626 -0.72 23.15 -28.35
N LYS A 627 -1.40 22.08 -27.94
CA LYS A 627 -2.87 21.94 -27.99
C LYS A 627 -3.48 22.17 -26.61
N GLU A 628 -3.32 23.38 -26.09
CA GLU A 628 -3.66 23.72 -24.71
C GLU A 628 -5.12 23.44 -24.34
N SER A 629 -6.09 23.85 -25.17
CA SER A 629 -7.50 23.60 -24.89
C SER A 629 -7.85 22.11 -24.81
N ALA A 630 -7.16 21.27 -25.59
CA ALA A 630 -7.35 19.82 -25.56
C ALA A 630 -6.68 19.20 -24.33
N ALA A 631 -5.48 19.68 -23.97
CA ALA A 631 -4.81 19.27 -22.75
C ALA A 631 -5.66 19.60 -21.50
N GLU A 632 -6.23 20.81 -21.44
CA GLU A 632 -7.13 21.24 -20.37
C GLU A 632 -8.40 20.38 -20.29
N ALA A 633 -8.97 20.01 -21.44
CA ALA A 633 -10.10 19.09 -21.48
C ALA A 633 -9.74 17.69 -20.99
N ALA A 634 -8.50 17.22 -21.20
CA ALA A 634 -8.02 15.96 -20.64
C ALA A 634 -7.83 16.05 -19.13
N PHE A 635 -7.15 17.09 -18.62
CA PHE A 635 -6.95 17.26 -17.17
C PHE A 635 -8.26 17.46 -16.40
N ALA A 636 -9.26 18.12 -16.98
CA ALA A 636 -10.56 18.31 -16.36
C ALA A 636 -11.32 16.99 -16.08
N GLN A 637 -10.92 15.89 -16.73
CA GLN A 637 -11.50 14.56 -16.53
C GLN A 637 -10.85 13.77 -15.39
N LEU A 638 -9.74 14.27 -14.82
CA LEU A 638 -9.09 13.62 -13.69
C LEU A 638 -9.95 13.74 -12.43
N THR A 639 -10.24 12.59 -11.80
CA THR A 639 -11.03 12.55 -10.55
C THR A 639 -10.14 12.29 -9.34
N ASP A 640 -8.97 11.69 -9.53
CA ASP A 640 -8.03 11.41 -8.46
C ASP A 640 -7.30 12.69 -7.99
N ALA A 641 -7.12 12.85 -6.67
CA ALA A 641 -6.54 14.06 -6.10
C ALA A 641 -5.04 14.23 -6.42
N HIS A 642 -4.29 13.12 -6.52
CA HIS A 642 -2.88 13.14 -6.86
C HIS A 642 -2.67 13.60 -8.30
N TRP A 643 -3.41 13.01 -9.26
CA TRP A 643 -3.28 13.35 -10.68
C TRP A 643 -3.81 14.75 -10.99
N ARG A 644 -4.90 15.19 -10.35
CA ARG A 644 -5.34 16.59 -10.42
C ARG A 644 -4.25 17.54 -9.95
N GLY A 645 -3.57 17.21 -8.85
CA GLY A 645 -2.47 18.03 -8.36
C GLY A 645 -1.24 18.05 -9.28
N MET A 646 -0.91 16.93 -9.91
CA MET A 646 0.14 16.87 -10.94
C MET A 646 -0.21 17.69 -12.20
N ALA A 647 -1.49 17.76 -12.57
CA ALA A 647 -1.96 18.61 -13.66
C ALA A 647 -1.87 20.10 -13.30
N GLU A 648 -2.20 20.49 -12.06
CA GLU A 648 -2.03 21.88 -11.59
C GLU A 648 -0.55 22.29 -11.60
N LEU A 649 0.37 21.40 -11.20
CA LEU A 649 1.82 21.67 -11.33
C LEU A 649 2.21 21.93 -12.79
N GLN A 650 1.66 21.17 -13.75
CA GLN A 650 1.95 21.40 -15.16
C GLN A 650 1.40 22.74 -15.68
N ARG A 651 0.26 23.20 -15.15
CA ARG A 651 -0.28 24.54 -15.44
C ARG A 651 0.61 25.63 -14.86
N TRP A 652 1.27 25.40 -13.72
CA TRP A 652 2.20 26.38 -13.17
C TRP A 652 3.38 26.62 -14.10
N ASP A 653 3.96 25.60 -14.70
CA ASP A 653 5.02 25.74 -15.71
C ASP A 653 4.58 26.67 -16.86
N GLN A 654 3.33 26.55 -17.32
CA GLN A 654 2.80 27.42 -18.38
C GLN A 654 2.54 28.85 -17.90
N LEU A 655 1.90 29.02 -16.74
CA LEU A 655 1.65 30.34 -16.17
C LEU A 655 2.97 31.07 -15.94
N ALA A 656 3.97 30.36 -15.42
CA ALA A 656 5.33 30.84 -15.22
C ALA A 656 5.99 31.27 -16.53
N ALA A 657 5.99 30.41 -17.55
CA ALA A 657 6.58 30.71 -18.85
C ALA A 657 5.94 31.94 -19.53
N ASN A 658 4.67 32.21 -19.23
CA ASN A 658 3.92 33.35 -19.72
C ASN A 658 3.99 34.60 -18.80
N GLY A 659 4.85 34.60 -17.79
CA GLY A 659 5.03 35.72 -16.86
C GLY A 659 3.87 35.94 -15.88
N ARG A 660 2.92 35.00 -15.78
CA ARG A 660 1.74 35.07 -14.89
C ARG A 660 2.05 34.58 -13.49
N HIS A 661 3.06 35.18 -12.88
CA HIS A 661 3.63 34.69 -11.63
C HIS A 661 2.65 34.75 -10.44
N ASP A 662 1.78 35.76 -10.41
CA ASP A 662 0.80 35.96 -9.34
C ASP A 662 -0.30 34.89 -9.31
N ASP A 663 -0.60 34.26 -10.45
CA ASP A 663 -1.61 33.20 -10.52
C ASP A 663 -1.06 31.89 -9.95
N VAL A 664 0.23 31.62 -10.12
CA VAL A 664 0.95 30.51 -9.47
C VAL A 664 0.95 30.70 -7.95
N LEU A 665 1.33 31.90 -7.47
CA LEU A 665 1.39 32.21 -6.04
C LEU A 665 0.03 32.08 -5.34
N ARG A 666 -1.07 32.41 -6.02
CA ARG A 666 -2.43 32.35 -5.45
C ARG A 666 -2.95 30.91 -5.27
N THR A 667 -2.53 29.99 -6.12
CA THR A 667 -3.06 28.62 -6.15
C THR A 667 -2.28 27.67 -5.25
N LEU A 668 -0.99 27.95 -5.00
CA LEU A 668 -0.10 27.12 -4.19
C LEU A 668 -0.64 26.74 -2.80
N PRO A 669 -1.13 27.68 -1.95
CA PRO A 669 -1.55 27.29 -0.60
C PRO A 669 -2.67 26.25 -0.58
N ASN A 670 -3.64 26.37 -1.49
CA ASN A 670 -4.76 25.45 -1.62
C ASN A 670 -4.33 24.10 -2.20
N LEU A 671 -3.43 24.11 -3.20
CA LEU A 671 -2.87 22.88 -3.75
C LEU A 671 -2.07 22.12 -2.70
N TYR A 672 -1.21 22.80 -1.94
CA TYR A 672 -0.37 22.18 -0.92
C TYR A 672 -1.20 21.61 0.26
N ALA A 673 -2.26 22.30 0.66
CA ALA A 673 -3.17 21.83 1.71
C ALA A 673 -3.89 20.52 1.34
N SER A 674 -4.25 20.37 0.05
CA SER A 674 -4.94 19.18 -0.47
C SER A 674 -4.01 18.08 -0.97
N ALA A 675 -2.69 18.35 -1.05
CA ALA A 675 -1.69 17.43 -1.57
C ALA A 675 -1.32 16.31 -0.59
N ASP A 676 -1.08 15.11 -1.15
CA ASP A 676 -0.42 14.01 -0.45
C ASP A 676 1.09 14.27 -0.22
N GLU A 677 1.76 13.40 0.54
CA GLU A 677 3.18 13.59 0.89
C GLU A 677 4.11 13.63 -0.34
N TYR A 678 3.82 12.83 -1.36
CA TYR A 678 4.59 12.83 -2.61
C TYR A 678 4.41 14.16 -3.34
N LEU A 679 3.17 14.61 -3.49
CA LEU A 679 2.83 15.83 -4.19
C LEU A 679 3.33 17.06 -3.43
N ARG A 680 3.35 17.06 -2.09
CA ARG A 680 4.00 18.12 -1.29
C ARG A 680 5.49 18.22 -1.57
N THR A 681 6.19 17.09 -1.66
CA THR A 681 7.61 17.04 -2.00
C THR A 681 7.83 17.57 -3.43
N ARG A 682 6.98 17.16 -4.38
CA ARG A 682 7.00 17.66 -5.76
C ARG A 682 6.76 19.16 -5.84
N ILE A 683 5.76 19.68 -5.11
CA ILE A 683 5.48 21.12 -5.03
C ILE A 683 6.71 21.87 -4.52
N ALA A 684 7.38 21.40 -3.46
CA ALA A 684 8.57 22.06 -2.92
C ALA A 684 9.76 22.08 -3.92
N VAL A 685 9.99 20.99 -4.65
CA VAL A 685 11.03 20.93 -5.69
C VAL A 685 10.69 21.81 -6.89
N HIS A 686 9.44 21.74 -7.34
CA HIS A 686 8.96 22.49 -8.50
C HIS A 686 8.94 24.00 -8.22
N TRP A 687 8.58 24.38 -6.98
CA TRP A 687 8.68 25.74 -6.47
C TRP A 687 10.09 26.32 -6.61
N GLY A 688 11.13 25.54 -6.29
CA GLY A 688 12.51 25.99 -6.47
C GLY A 688 12.89 26.20 -7.94
N SER A 689 12.43 25.31 -8.82
CA SER A 689 12.68 25.37 -10.26
C SER A 689 11.96 26.54 -10.94
N TYR A 690 10.82 26.97 -10.40
CA TYR A 690 10.04 28.11 -10.88
C TYR A 690 10.72 29.46 -10.56
N VAL A 691 11.37 29.55 -9.40
CA VAL A 691 11.84 30.82 -8.85
C VAL A 691 13.27 31.10 -9.25
N SER A 692 14.08 30.04 -9.41
CA SER A 692 15.48 30.17 -9.84
C SER A 692 15.62 30.96 -11.16
N PRO A 693 14.81 30.74 -12.23
CA PRO A 693 14.83 31.57 -13.43
C PRO A 693 14.42 33.02 -13.19
N MET A 694 13.42 33.27 -12.34
CA MET A 694 13.01 34.62 -11.94
C MET A 694 14.15 35.36 -11.22
N LEU A 695 14.87 34.68 -10.33
CA LEU A 695 16.05 35.24 -9.67
C LEU A 695 17.16 35.57 -10.67
N LYS A 696 17.35 34.73 -11.69
CA LYS A 696 18.34 34.91 -12.78
C LYS A 696 17.97 36.00 -13.80
N ALA A 697 16.69 36.39 -13.93
CA ALA A 697 16.29 37.46 -14.86
C ALA A 697 16.81 38.86 -14.40
N GLY A 698 17.05 39.80 -15.32
CA GLY A 698 17.45 41.18 -15.00
C GLY A 698 16.50 41.90 -14.03
N TYR A 699 16.99 42.89 -13.27
CA TYR A 699 16.17 43.63 -12.30
C TYR A 699 15.16 44.57 -12.96
N ASP A 700 13.94 44.55 -12.42
CA ASP A 700 12.86 45.51 -12.66
C ASP A 700 12.17 45.82 -11.32
N GLU A 701 11.57 47.00 -11.16
CA GLU A 701 10.94 47.46 -9.91
C GLU A 701 9.84 46.50 -9.41
N GLY A 702 9.14 45.80 -10.31
CA GLY A 702 8.14 44.78 -9.96
C GLY A 702 8.72 43.49 -9.34
N LYS A 703 10.04 43.25 -9.46
CA LYS A 703 10.69 42.02 -9.00
C LYS A 703 10.79 41.96 -7.47
N THR A 704 11.04 43.08 -6.80
CA THR A 704 11.12 43.15 -5.33
C THR A 704 9.79 42.77 -4.68
N GLU A 705 8.68 43.33 -5.19
CA GLU A 705 7.35 43.04 -4.68
C GLU A 705 6.97 41.57 -4.91
N LEU A 706 7.35 41.02 -6.06
CA LEU A 706 7.14 39.61 -6.39
C LEU A 706 7.96 38.67 -5.48
N ILE A 707 9.21 39.02 -5.16
CA ILE A 707 10.05 38.27 -4.20
C ILE A 707 9.46 38.31 -2.78
N GLU A 708 8.95 39.45 -2.33
CA GLU A 708 8.30 39.55 -1.00
C GLU A 708 7.01 38.72 -0.94
N ARG A 709 6.19 38.72 -2.01
CA ARG A 709 5.02 37.82 -2.10
C ARG A 709 5.43 36.35 -2.11
N TYR A 710 6.51 36.01 -2.82
CA TYR A 710 7.08 34.67 -2.83
C TYR A 710 7.49 34.22 -1.43
N LEU A 711 8.26 35.04 -0.70
CA LEU A 711 8.67 34.75 0.68
C LEU A 711 7.45 34.59 1.61
N THR A 712 6.43 35.41 1.42
CA THR A 712 5.17 35.29 2.18
C THR A 712 4.51 33.93 1.97
N VAL A 713 4.40 33.47 0.72
CA VAL A 713 3.78 32.17 0.41
C VAL A 713 4.67 31.01 0.89
N HIS A 714 5.99 31.12 0.73
CA HIS A 714 6.94 30.18 1.30
C HIS A 714 6.71 29.99 2.80
N ASP A 715 6.62 31.10 3.54
CA ASP A 715 6.51 31.08 5.01
C ASP A 715 5.21 30.43 5.47
N GLN A 716 4.14 30.56 4.67
CA GLN A 716 2.84 29.95 4.95
C GLN A 716 2.80 28.44 4.77
N VAL A 717 3.46 27.89 3.73
CA VAL A 717 3.23 26.49 3.33
C VAL A 717 4.48 25.64 3.10
N LEU A 718 5.66 26.23 2.89
CA LEU A 718 6.86 25.50 2.48
C LEU A 718 8.01 25.56 3.50
N THR A 719 7.85 26.29 4.60
CA THR A 719 8.82 26.34 5.70
C THR A 719 9.26 24.95 6.16
N GLY A 720 10.57 24.70 6.19
CA GLY A 720 11.17 23.43 6.61
C GLY A 720 11.35 22.42 5.47
N GLN A 721 10.90 22.75 4.26
CA GLN A 721 11.24 22.00 3.05
C GLN A 721 12.57 22.50 2.50
N VAL A 722 13.64 21.74 2.72
CA VAL A 722 15.04 22.15 2.45
C VAL A 722 15.27 22.78 1.07
N VAL A 723 14.66 22.24 0.01
CA VAL A 723 14.79 22.78 -1.36
C VAL A 723 14.12 24.14 -1.49
N ALA A 724 12.95 24.33 -0.87
CA ALA A 724 12.23 25.59 -0.86
C ALA A 724 12.90 26.61 0.09
N ASP A 725 13.39 26.17 1.25
CA ASP A 725 14.15 26.99 2.20
C ASP A 725 15.44 27.54 1.56
N GLY A 726 16.13 26.72 0.76
CA GLY A 726 17.32 27.14 -0.02
C GLY A 726 17.03 28.29 -0.96
N VAL A 727 15.94 28.19 -1.71
CA VAL A 727 15.53 29.21 -2.68
C VAL A 727 14.97 30.45 -1.98
N ALA A 728 14.31 30.29 -0.83
CA ALA A 728 13.91 31.41 0.02
C ALA A 728 15.11 32.17 0.58
N ALA A 729 16.19 31.47 0.95
CA ALA A 729 17.45 32.10 1.34
C ALA A 729 18.08 32.87 0.16
N ASP A 730 18.08 32.30 -1.05
CA ASP A 730 18.55 33.01 -2.26
C ASP A 730 17.69 34.26 -2.57
N CYS A 731 16.38 34.21 -2.32
CA CYS A 731 15.49 35.38 -2.41
C CYS A 731 15.86 36.48 -1.39
N LEU A 732 16.14 36.11 -0.15
CA LEU A 732 16.60 37.06 0.89
C LEU A 732 17.97 37.65 0.54
N ASP A 733 18.84 36.87 -0.10
CA ASP A 733 20.16 37.30 -0.56
C ASP A 733 20.02 38.40 -1.62
N VAL A 734 19.13 38.22 -2.59
CA VAL A 734 18.78 39.25 -3.60
C VAL A 734 18.20 40.52 -2.97
N LEU A 735 17.44 40.39 -1.88
CA LEU A 735 16.91 41.53 -1.12
C LEU A 735 17.94 42.18 -0.18
N GLY A 736 19.14 41.61 -0.06
CA GLY A 736 20.18 42.08 0.87
C GLY A 736 19.85 41.86 2.35
N ARG A 737 18.94 40.92 2.65
CA ARG A 737 18.48 40.57 4.01
C ARG A 737 19.34 39.45 4.60
N PHE A 738 20.66 39.63 4.58
CA PHE A 738 21.64 38.59 4.95
C PHE A 738 21.50 38.10 6.39
N GLN A 739 21.13 38.99 7.33
CA GLN A 739 20.89 38.59 8.73
C GLN A 739 19.71 37.61 8.84
N ASP A 740 18.66 37.81 8.05
CA ASP A 740 17.50 36.91 8.04
C ASP A 740 17.86 35.52 7.52
N ILE A 741 18.83 35.41 6.59
CA ILE A 741 19.35 34.13 6.10
C ILE A 741 20.00 33.35 7.26
N ILE A 742 20.85 34.02 8.04
CA ILE A 742 21.56 33.43 9.18
C ILE A 742 20.57 32.98 10.26
N ASP A 743 19.60 33.84 10.60
CA ASP A 743 18.67 33.60 11.69
C ASP A 743 17.63 32.53 11.34
N ARG A 744 17.11 32.55 10.11
CA ARG A 744 16.03 31.66 9.67
C ARG A 744 16.53 30.33 9.14
N TYR A 745 17.71 30.30 8.49
CA TYR A 745 18.20 29.13 7.77
C TYR A 745 19.64 28.71 8.14
N PRO A 746 19.95 28.53 9.44
CA PRO A 746 21.32 28.25 9.90
C PRO A 746 21.90 26.91 9.39
N ARG A 747 21.05 26.04 8.83
CA ARG A 747 21.44 24.72 8.29
C ARG A 747 21.85 24.74 6.82
N LEU A 748 21.75 25.88 6.14
CA LEU A 748 22.13 26.06 4.74
C LEU A 748 23.56 26.63 4.64
N PRO A 749 24.60 25.79 4.58
CA PRO A 749 25.97 26.24 4.82
C PRO A 749 26.49 27.21 3.75
N ILE A 750 26.07 27.05 2.49
CA ILE A 750 26.50 27.93 1.39
C ILE A 750 25.85 29.31 1.55
N GLN A 751 24.54 29.36 1.71
CA GLN A 751 23.80 30.61 1.87
C GLN A 751 24.22 31.35 3.15
N VAL A 752 24.45 30.64 4.25
CA VAL A 752 24.93 31.24 5.51
C VAL A 752 26.37 31.77 5.37
N ALA A 753 27.25 31.03 4.69
CA ALA A 753 28.60 31.52 4.40
C ALA A 753 28.57 32.79 3.56
N HIS A 754 27.80 32.79 2.48
CA HIS A 754 27.61 33.96 1.62
C HIS A 754 27.03 35.16 2.39
N ALA A 755 26.04 34.91 3.27
CA ALA A 755 25.47 35.94 4.13
C ALA A 755 26.50 36.56 5.08
N TYR A 756 27.32 35.74 5.76
CA TYR A 756 28.38 36.25 6.64
C TYR A 756 29.45 37.04 5.88
N GLN A 757 29.85 36.59 4.68
CA GLN A 757 30.77 37.35 3.83
C GLN A 757 30.21 38.72 3.47
N ASN A 758 28.95 38.77 3.04
CA ASN A 758 28.29 40.02 2.64
C ASN A 758 28.02 40.97 3.82
N LEU A 759 27.90 40.44 5.05
CA LEU A 759 27.90 41.25 6.28
C LEU A 759 29.29 41.70 6.72
N GLY A 760 30.36 41.31 6.01
CA GLY A 760 31.73 41.68 6.33
C GLY A 760 32.36 40.86 7.44
N HIS A 761 31.87 39.63 7.66
CA HIS A 761 32.36 38.67 8.65
C HIS A 761 32.98 37.40 8.02
N PRO A 762 33.96 37.50 7.10
CA PRO A 762 34.58 36.33 6.48
C PRO A 762 35.33 35.44 7.50
N GLU A 763 35.74 35.99 8.65
CA GLU A 763 36.30 35.23 9.77
C GLU A 763 35.32 34.19 10.33
N LYS A 764 34.01 34.52 10.37
CA LYS A 764 32.98 33.59 10.83
C LYS A 764 32.76 32.45 9.86
N VAL A 765 32.97 32.68 8.57
CA VAL A 765 32.87 31.64 7.53
C VAL A 765 33.98 30.61 7.74
N ILE A 766 35.20 31.08 8.01
CA ILE A 766 36.34 30.22 8.33
C ILE A 766 36.08 29.45 9.62
N GLU A 767 35.60 30.12 10.67
CA GLU A 767 35.31 29.51 11.97
C GLU A 767 34.23 28.42 11.89
N LEU A 768 33.10 28.73 11.23
CA LEU A 768 31.91 27.86 11.22
C LEU A 768 32.01 26.72 10.20
N PHE A 769 32.79 26.90 9.14
CA PHE A 769 32.89 25.94 8.04
C PHE A 769 34.31 25.41 7.85
N ALA A 770 35.13 25.44 8.91
CA ALA A 770 36.48 24.87 8.97
C ALA A 770 36.58 23.36 8.65
N ASP A 771 35.45 22.66 8.52
CA ASP A 771 35.35 21.27 8.08
C ASP A 771 34.82 21.12 6.65
N LYS A 772 34.43 22.24 6.00
CA LYS A 772 33.80 22.32 4.67
C LYS A 772 34.62 23.18 3.72
N PRO A 773 35.57 22.57 3.03
CA PRO A 773 36.73 23.35 2.62
C PRO A 773 36.50 24.26 1.40
N THR A 774 35.57 23.96 0.49
CA THR A 774 35.21 24.96 -0.56
C THR A 774 34.42 26.14 0.00
N ILE A 775 33.63 25.92 1.05
CA ILE A 775 32.83 26.97 1.70
C ILE A 775 33.77 27.86 2.54
N ALA A 776 34.68 27.27 3.31
CA ALA A 776 35.71 28.00 4.05
C ALA A 776 36.69 28.73 3.13
N ARG A 777 37.01 28.16 1.96
CA ARG A 777 37.91 28.76 0.95
C ARG A 777 37.50 30.18 0.59
N GLU A 778 36.22 30.40 0.35
CA GLU A 778 35.72 31.73 0.03
C GLU A 778 35.89 32.70 1.21
N GLY A 779 35.76 32.24 2.46
CA GLY A 779 36.08 33.02 3.66
C GLY A 779 37.56 33.37 3.80
N PHE A 780 38.47 32.45 3.48
CA PHE A 780 39.92 32.70 3.46
C PHE A 780 40.31 33.70 2.37
N TRP A 781 39.74 33.60 1.18
CA TRP A 781 39.98 34.56 0.09
C TRP A 781 39.42 35.93 0.40
N ALA A 782 38.18 36.01 0.90
CA ALA A 782 37.61 37.26 1.35
C ALA A 782 38.52 37.89 2.43
N SER A 783 38.84 37.18 3.51
CA SER A 783 39.68 37.76 4.59
C SER A 783 41.14 38.08 4.22
N GLY A 784 41.57 37.89 2.96
CA GLY A 784 42.95 38.10 2.52
C GLY A 784 43.94 37.07 3.07
N ARG A 785 43.43 35.98 3.65
CA ARG A 785 44.19 34.89 4.28
C ARG A 785 44.32 33.69 3.35
N GLY A 786 44.28 33.90 2.03
CA GLY A 786 44.38 32.84 1.03
C GLY A 786 45.64 31.99 1.16
N SER A 787 46.75 32.55 1.65
CA SER A 787 47.98 31.81 1.95
C SER A 787 47.85 30.85 3.14
N GLU A 788 46.89 31.07 4.03
CA GLU A 788 46.59 30.17 5.15
C GLU A 788 45.70 29.00 4.72
N LEU A 789 44.98 29.12 3.60
CA LEU A 789 44.16 28.04 3.04
C LEU A 789 44.98 26.76 2.83
N VAL A 790 46.23 26.91 2.34
CA VAL A 790 47.20 25.83 2.12
C VAL A 790 47.51 25.07 3.43
N LYS A 791 47.53 25.78 4.56
CA LYS A 791 47.80 25.17 5.88
C LYS A 791 46.64 24.36 6.41
N TRP A 792 45.41 24.75 6.06
CA TRP A 792 44.18 24.10 6.52
C TRP A 792 43.75 22.95 5.58
N TYR A 793 43.98 23.10 4.28
CA TYR A 793 43.56 22.13 3.26
C TYR A 793 44.62 21.95 2.15
N PRO A 794 45.74 21.28 2.47
CA PRO A 794 46.86 21.10 1.54
C PRO A 794 46.49 20.32 0.26
N ASP A 795 45.41 19.54 0.29
CA ASP A 795 44.95 18.69 -0.82
C ASP A 795 43.90 19.38 -1.73
N LEU A 796 43.34 20.52 -1.32
CA LEU A 796 42.29 21.25 -2.06
C LEU A 796 42.77 22.48 -2.78
N THR A 797 43.93 22.98 -2.35
CA THR A 797 44.69 23.88 -3.18
C THR A 797 45.03 23.05 -4.40
N ASN A 798 44.36 23.36 -5.52
CA ASN A 798 44.55 22.77 -6.84
C ASN A 798 46.01 22.30 -6.96
N PRO A 799 46.33 21.07 -7.40
CA PRO A 799 47.70 20.52 -7.37
C PRO A 799 48.81 21.47 -7.89
N ASP A 800 48.43 22.54 -8.58
CA ASP A 800 49.18 23.75 -8.85
C ASP A 800 49.91 24.35 -7.62
N GLN A 801 49.29 24.43 -6.45
CA GLN A 801 49.86 25.11 -5.27
C GLN A 801 50.82 24.23 -4.45
N SER A 802 50.63 22.91 -4.43
CA SER A 802 51.58 21.98 -3.79
C SER A 802 52.82 21.75 -4.65
N LEU A 803 52.68 21.75 -5.98
CA LEU A 803 53.81 21.77 -6.92
C LEU A 803 54.65 23.06 -6.86
N TYR A 804 54.04 24.14 -6.36
CA TYR A 804 54.65 25.44 -6.09
C TYR A 804 55.66 25.42 -4.92
N GLU A 805 55.41 24.59 -3.90
CA GLU A 805 56.29 24.47 -2.73
C GLU A 805 57.40 23.42 -2.93
N GLU A 806 57.16 22.37 -3.73
CA GLU A 806 58.09 21.25 -3.92
C GLU A 806 59.13 21.44 -5.05
N GLY A 807 59.12 22.57 -5.77
CA GLY A 807 60.12 22.86 -6.81
C GLY A 807 60.04 21.95 -8.05
N ARG A 808 58.98 21.16 -8.21
CA ARG A 808 58.74 20.24 -9.33
C ARG A 808 57.86 20.83 -10.45
N PHE A 809 57.61 22.13 -10.40
CA PHE A 809 56.77 22.90 -11.31
C PHE A 809 57.15 22.76 -12.80
N ALA A 810 58.44 22.58 -13.09
CA ALA A 810 58.95 22.37 -14.46
C ALA A 810 58.39 21.10 -15.14
N GLU A 811 58.04 20.06 -14.37
CA GLU A 811 57.51 18.80 -14.93
C GLU A 811 56.04 18.91 -15.36
N ARG A 812 55.27 19.84 -14.75
CA ARG A 812 53.86 20.07 -15.11
C ARG A 812 53.71 21.13 -16.21
N LEU A 813 54.53 22.18 -16.20
CA LEU A 813 54.67 23.09 -17.35
C LEU A 813 55.09 22.34 -18.62
N ALA A 814 55.84 21.24 -18.47
CA ALA A 814 56.18 20.35 -19.57
C ALA A 814 54.95 19.65 -20.20
N LYS A 815 53.87 19.52 -19.43
CA LYS A 815 52.67 18.73 -19.74
C LYS A 815 51.44 19.59 -20.05
N TYR A 816 51.31 20.78 -19.46
CA TYR A 816 50.21 21.74 -19.65
C TYR A 816 50.77 23.18 -19.76
N PRO A 817 51.13 23.63 -20.98
CA PRO A 817 51.80 24.91 -21.20
C PRO A 817 50.95 26.16 -20.90
N ASP A 818 49.61 26.00 -20.86
CA ASP A 818 48.65 27.09 -20.72
C ASP A 818 48.51 27.59 -19.27
N ASP A 819 49.04 26.85 -18.29
CA ASP A 819 48.97 27.16 -16.85
C ASP A 819 49.89 28.34 -16.44
N ILE A 820 50.79 28.80 -17.33
CA ILE A 820 51.64 30.00 -17.12
C ILE A 820 50.81 31.27 -16.92
N GLY A 821 49.63 31.35 -17.54
CA GLY A 821 48.73 32.51 -17.40
C GLY A 821 48.31 32.76 -15.95
N VAL A 822 48.22 31.71 -15.14
CA VAL A 822 47.81 31.79 -13.73
C VAL A 822 48.89 32.44 -12.86
N LEU A 823 50.17 32.11 -13.10
CA LEU A 823 51.33 32.65 -12.36
C LEU A 823 51.51 34.16 -12.49
N ILE A 824 51.24 34.68 -13.68
CA ILE A 824 51.29 36.10 -13.99
C ILE A 824 50.11 36.83 -13.33
N MET A 825 48.93 36.18 -13.25
CA MET A 825 47.72 36.73 -12.63
C MET A 825 47.77 36.88 -11.11
N VAL A 826 48.58 36.09 -10.40
CA VAL A 826 48.79 36.21 -8.93
C VAL A 826 50.02 37.05 -8.53
N GLY A 827 50.66 37.77 -9.47
CA GLY A 827 51.69 38.77 -9.17
C GLY A 827 53.06 38.21 -8.75
N GLN A 828 53.43 37.01 -9.20
CA GLN A 828 54.69 36.32 -8.83
C GLN A 828 55.70 36.28 -10.00
N THR A 829 55.93 37.42 -10.66
CA THR A 829 56.66 37.56 -11.94
C THR A 829 58.14 37.16 -11.86
N GLU A 830 58.86 37.56 -10.80
CA GLU A 830 60.31 37.24 -10.67
C GLU A 830 60.59 35.74 -10.53
N ARG A 831 59.67 35.00 -9.91
CA ARG A 831 59.86 33.57 -9.61
C ARG A 831 59.59 32.69 -10.84
N ALA A 832 58.73 33.14 -11.74
CA ALA A 832 58.50 32.51 -13.04
C ALA A 832 59.74 32.63 -13.95
N LEU A 833 60.41 33.79 -13.93
CA LEU A 833 61.65 34.05 -14.69
C LEU A 833 62.82 33.19 -14.20
N ASP A 834 62.95 32.96 -12.90
CA ASP A 834 64.02 32.12 -12.33
C ASP A 834 63.88 30.64 -12.73
N ILE A 835 62.65 30.13 -12.86
CA ILE A 835 62.36 28.75 -13.28
C ILE A 835 62.64 28.56 -14.78
N ALA A 836 62.31 29.56 -15.60
CA ALA A 836 62.60 29.56 -17.04
C ALA A 836 64.12 29.58 -17.32
N ARG A 837 64.92 30.25 -16.48
CA ARG A 837 66.39 30.28 -16.58
C ARG A 837 67.06 28.94 -16.23
N GLN A 838 66.39 28.09 -15.45
CA GLN A 838 66.97 26.85 -14.91
C GLN A 838 66.71 25.60 -15.78
N THR A 839 65.87 25.69 -16.82
CA THR A 839 65.51 24.56 -17.69
C THR A 839 66.33 24.57 -18.99
N LYS A 840 66.93 23.43 -19.36
CA LYS A 840 67.62 23.24 -20.66
C LYS A 840 66.79 22.35 -21.61
N PRO A 841 66.65 22.71 -22.90
CA PRO A 841 67.19 23.90 -23.56
C PRO A 841 66.29 25.14 -23.32
N PRO A 842 66.86 26.31 -22.95
CA PRO A 842 66.07 27.53 -22.69
C PRO A 842 65.33 28.04 -23.95
N GLN A 843 65.88 27.72 -25.12
CA GLN A 843 65.41 28.22 -26.42
C GLN A 843 64.13 27.54 -26.88
N VAL A 844 63.89 26.27 -26.51
CA VAL A 844 62.75 25.49 -27.01
C VAL A 844 61.43 25.91 -26.34
N TRP A 845 61.48 26.48 -25.13
CA TRP A 845 60.29 26.83 -24.35
C TRP A 845 59.76 28.23 -24.67
N ALA A 846 60.64 29.21 -24.93
CA ALA A 846 60.23 30.46 -25.55
C ALA A 846 59.67 30.22 -26.98
N LEU A 847 60.29 29.31 -27.75
CA LEU A 847 59.84 28.96 -29.11
C LEU A 847 58.51 28.18 -29.18
N ARG A 848 58.11 27.45 -28.12
CA ARG A 848 56.83 26.72 -28.08
C ARG A 848 55.66 27.54 -27.54
N ALA A 849 55.91 28.46 -26.61
CA ALA A 849 54.94 29.49 -26.23
C ALA A 849 54.63 30.45 -27.40
N LEU A 850 55.54 30.53 -28.37
CA LEU A 850 55.45 31.36 -29.58
C LEU A 850 54.99 30.60 -30.83
N GLY A 851 54.11 29.60 -30.71
CA GLY A 851 53.45 28.96 -31.88
C GLY A 851 52.68 29.92 -32.81
N HIS A 852 52.65 31.21 -32.49
CA HIS A 852 51.92 32.29 -33.14
C HIS A 852 52.78 33.54 -33.34
N LEU A 853 54.10 33.40 -33.55
CA LEU A 853 54.97 34.52 -33.94
C LEU A 853 54.40 35.28 -35.15
N ASP A 854 53.66 34.54 -35.99
CA ASP A 854 52.89 34.99 -37.15
C ASP A 854 51.75 35.98 -36.84
N GLU A 855 51.28 36.02 -35.59
CA GLU A 855 50.21 36.91 -35.10
C GLU A 855 50.74 38.20 -34.45
N VAL A 856 52.05 38.27 -34.15
CA VAL A 856 52.70 39.52 -33.74
C VAL A 856 52.74 40.45 -34.96
N PRO A 857 52.26 41.71 -34.86
CA PRO A 857 52.32 42.67 -35.95
C PRO A 857 53.72 42.77 -36.54
N GLU A 858 53.82 42.72 -37.86
CA GLU A 858 55.10 42.58 -38.59
C GLU A 858 56.15 43.62 -38.18
N LYS A 859 55.72 44.83 -37.81
CA LYS A 859 56.57 45.92 -37.32
C LYS A 859 57.31 45.63 -36.01
N ASP A 860 56.76 44.76 -35.15
CA ASP A 860 57.26 44.48 -33.81
C ASP A 860 58.01 43.14 -33.73
N ARG A 861 57.78 42.26 -34.72
CA ARG A 861 58.39 40.92 -34.83
C ARG A 861 59.92 40.96 -34.82
N THR A 862 60.50 41.88 -35.59
CA THR A 862 61.96 42.03 -35.68
C THR A 862 62.62 42.41 -34.34
N GLY A 863 61.92 43.15 -33.48
CA GLY A 863 62.41 43.53 -32.15
C GLY A 863 62.35 42.38 -31.16
N VAL A 864 61.28 41.57 -31.23
CA VAL A 864 61.11 40.36 -30.43
C VAL A 864 62.15 39.30 -30.83
N GLU A 865 62.37 39.11 -32.13
CA GLU A 865 63.40 38.19 -32.64
C GLU A 865 64.82 38.62 -32.22
N HIS A 866 65.10 39.92 -32.19
CA HIS A 866 66.40 40.44 -31.75
C HIS A 866 66.64 40.22 -30.25
N LEU A 867 65.62 40.44 -29.41
CA LEU A 867 65.70 40.23 -27.95
C LEU A 867 65.82 38.73 -27.60
N ILE A 868 65.18 37.87 -28.37
CA ILE A 868 65.33 36.41 -28.27
C ILE A 868 66.76 35.99 -28.66
N ALA A 869 67.31 36.57 -29.73
CA ALA A 869 68.66 36.26 -30.19
C ALA A 869 69.76 36.82 -29.27
N SER A 870 69.52 37.96 -28.60
CA SER A 870 70.48 38.59 -27.69
C SER A 870 70.50 37.97 -26.29
N GLY A 871 69.47 37.20 -25.92
CA GLY A 871 69.32 36.62 -24.59
C GLY A 871 68.92 37.66 -23.52
N ASP A 872 68.42 38.82 -23.94
CA ASP A 872 67.93 39.88 -23.06
C ASP A 872 66.47 39.59 -22.66
N PHE A 873 66.31 38.56 -21.83
CA PHE A 873 65.00 38.01 -21.45
C PHE A 873 64.23 38.91 -20.48
N GLU A 874 64.87 39.90 -19.88
CA GLU A 874 64.25 40.87 -18.97
C GLU A 874 63.53 41.98 -19.76
N GLU A 875 64.16 42.49 -20.82
CA GLU A 875 63.50 43.40 -21.77
C GLU A 875 62.47 42.67 -22.65
N LEU A 876 62.71 41.39 -22.97
CA LEU A 876 61.72 40.53 -23.62
C LEU A 876 60.48 40.37 -22.73
N ASP A 877 60.63 40.00 -21.46
CA ASP A 877 59.52 39.83 -20.51
C ASP A 877 58.81 41.15 -20.22
N ARG A 878 59.52 42.27 -20.11
CA ARG A 878 58.88 43.59 -19.98
C ARG A 878 58.02 43.93 -21.20
N ARG A 879 58.52 43.70 -22.42
CA ARG A 879 57.75 43.91 -23.65
C ARG A 879 56.66 42.88 -23.87
N PHE A 880 56.86 41.64 -23.43
CA PHE A 880 55.87 40.56 -23.51
C PHE A 880 54.78 40.74 -22.46
N HIS A 881 55.08 41.18 -21.25
CA HIS A 881 54.10 41.55 -20.23
C HIS A 881 53.24 42.72 -20.73
N ASP A 882 53.88 43.73 -21.33
CA ASP A 882 53.19 44.83 -22.02
C ASP A 882 52.40 44.35 -23.27
N HIS A 883 52.75 43.22 -23.91
CA HIS A 883 52.07 42.71 -25.13
C HIS A 883 51.03 41.60 -24.89
N TRP A 884 51.20 40.75 -23.89
CA TRP A 884 50.33 39.61 -23.59
C TRP A 884 49.06 40.09 -22.89
N LEU A 885 49.20 41.12 -22.04
CA LEU A 885 48.10 41.95 -21.57
C LEU A 885 47.37 42.66 -22.74
N TRP A 886 48.01 42.84 -23.89
CA TRP A 886 47.43 43.39 -25.13
C TRP A 886 46.96 42.32 -26.13
N ALA A 887 47.16 41.02 -25.87
CA ALA A 887 46.86 39.92 -26.79
C ALA A 887 45.53 39.19 -26.49
N MET A 888 45.08 39.12 -25.23
CA MET A 888 43.69 38.79 -24.89
C MET A 888 42.74 40.00 -25.05
N TYR A 889 43.28 41.20 -24.88
CA TYR A 889 42.61 42.48 -25.01
C TYR A 889 42.08 42.86 -26.40
N PRO A 890 42.72 42.55 -27.54
CA PRO A 890 42.48 43.28 -28.78
C PRO A 890 41.23 42.78 -29.51
N ARG A 891 40.67 41.60 -29.20
CA ARG A 891 39.41 41.13 -29.81
C ARG A 891 38.17 41.61 -29.08
N HIS A 892 38.17 41.58 -27.75
CA HIS A 892 37.11 42.19 -26.93
C HIS A 892 37.20 43.72 -26.97
N MET A 893 38.41 44.29 -27.01
CA MET A 893 38.61 45.72 -27.24
C MET A 893 38.38 46.10 -28.71
N ALA A 894 38.62 45.25 -29.70
CA ALA A 894 38.15 45.49 -31.08
C ALA A 894 36.64 45.37 -31.19
N GLY A 895 36.01 44.46 -30.43
CA GLY A 895 34.55 44.36 -30.33
C GLY A 895 33.95 45.62 -29.68
N LEU A 896 34.56 46.09 -28.59
CA LEU A 896 34.18 47.32 -27.90
C LEU A 896 34.49 48.55 -28.76
N GLN A 897 35.63 48.62 -29.43
CA GLN A 897 35.98 49.71 -30.36
C GLN A 897 35.11 49.70 -31.62
N ALA A 898 34.75 48.53 -32.16
CA ALA A 898 33.80 48.39 -33.26
C ALA A 898 32.41 48.87 -32.83
N TYR A 899 31.97 48.48 -31.64
CA TYR A 899 30.73 48.95 -31.03
C TYR A 899 30.73 50.46 -30.79
N LEU A 900 31.82 51.00 -30.25
CA LEU A 900 32.03 52.44 -30.05
C LEU A 900 32.15 53.22 -31.38
N ARG A 901 32.44 52.54 -32.50
CA ARG A 901 32.43 53.11 -33.87
C ARG A 901 31.10 52.87 -34.62
N GLY A 902 30.14 52.15 -34.03
CA GLY A 902 28.83 51.84 -34.61
C GLY A 902 28.75 50.59 -35.49
N ASP A 903 29.77 49.74 -35.49
CA ASP A 903 29.82 48.48 -36.23
C ASP A 903 29.37 47.31 -35.34
N HIS A 904 28.06 47.11 -35.29
CA HIS A 904 27.40 46.18 -34.37
C HIS A 904 27.62 44.70 -34.73
N GLU A 905 27.86 44.36 -36.00
CA GLU A 905 28.14 43.00 -36.45
C GLU A 905 29.56 42.58 -36.04
N GLN A 906 30.54 43.46 -36.23
CA GLN A 906 31.92 43.20 -35.83
C GLN A 906 32.07 43.23 -34.30
N ALA A 907 31.30 44.08 -33.62
CA ALA A 907 31.16 44.05 -32.17
C ALA A 907 30.64 42.69 -31.68
N LYS A 908 29.52 42.23 -32.26
CA LYS A 908 28.89 40.95 -31.89
C LYS A 908 29.86 39.80 -32.12
N ALA A 909 30.53 39.72 -33.26
CA ALA A 909 31.55 38.70 -33.54
C ALA A 909 32.73 38.73 -32.56
N GLY A 910 33.12 39.91 -32.09
CA GLY A 910 34.14 40.08 -31.06
C GLY A 910 33.68 39.58 -29.67
N PHE A 911 32.38 39.62 -29.37
CA PHE A 911 31.80 39.24 -28.08
C PHE A 911 31.14 37.85 -28.05
N THR A 912 30.77 37.27 -29.20
CA THR A 912 30.06 35.98 -29.29
C THR A 912 30.96 34.80 -29.67
N ALA A 913 32.20 35.04 -30.08
CA ALA A 913 33.16 33.95 -30.24
C ALA A 913 33.54 33.46 -28.83
N PRO A 914 33.25 32.19 -28.47
CA PRO A 914 33.71 31.68 -27.20
C PRO A 914 35.24 31.77 -27.18
N PRO A 915 35.88 32.28 -26.11
CA PRO A 915 37.28 32.00 -25.95
C PRO A 915 37.43 30.48 -26.01
N ARG A 916 38.49 29.97 -26.64
CA ARG A 916 38.78 28.52 -26.68
C ARG A 916 39.06 27.91 -25.29
N TYR A 917 38.72 28.63 -24.21
CA TYR A 917 38.95 28.27 -22.82
C TYR A 917 37.61 28.35 -22.05
N GLU A 918 37.17 27.20 -21.53
CA GLU A 918 35.90 26.98 -20.83
C GLU A 918 35.90 27.43 -19.36
N PHE A 919 36.25 28.70 -19.07
CA PHE A 919 36.30 29.19 -17.68
C PHE A 919 34.98 29.79 -17.16
N HIS A 920 33.90 29.77 -17.94
CA HIS A 920 32.66 30.48 -17.59
C HIS A 920 31.72 29.76 -16.61
N GLN A 921 31.90 28.46 -16.33
CA GLN A 921 30.93 27.72 -15.49
C GLN A 921 31.09 27.94 -13.98
N TYR A 922 32.21 28.49 -13.50
CA TYR A 922 32.50 28.64 -12.07
C TYR A 922 32.57 30.08 -11.55
N GLY A 923 32.13 31.08 -12.31
CA GLY A 923 32.03 32.47 -11.82
C GLY A 923 33.36 33.13 -11.43
N MET A 924 34.51 32.61 -11.86
CA MET A 924 35.83 33.09 -11.43
C MET A 924 36.52 34.12 -12.35
N PHE A 925 35.80 34.76 -13.28
CA PHE A 925 36.27 36.01 -13.90
C PHE A 925 35.14 37.02 -14.05
N PRO A 926 35.31 38.25 -13.55
CA PRO A 926 34.32 39.30 -13.73
C PRO A 926 34.47 39.90 -15.12
N LEU A 927 33.65 39.43 -16.07
CA LEU A 927 33.14 40.32 -17.13
C LEU A 927 32.43 41.55 -16.51
N GLU A 928 32.12 41.50 -15.22
CA GLU A 928 31.52 42.57 -14.42
C GLU A 928 32.41 43.83 -14.32
N ASN A 929 33.74 43.72 -14.50
CA ASN A 929 34.69 44.84 -14.38
C ASN A 929 35.11 45.49 -15.70
N SER A 930 34.74 44.91 -16.83
CA SER A 930 35.18 45.37 -18.16
C SER A 930 34.64 46.76 -18.54
N VAL A 931 33.80 47.37 -17.70
CA VAL A 931 33.30 48.73 -17.87
C VAL A 931 34.10 49.74 -17.03
N VAL A 932 34.59 49.35 -15.85
CA VAL A 932 35.30 50.25 -14.92
C VAL A 932 36.69 50.61 -15.44
N VAL A 933 37.41 49.63 -15.99
CA VAL A 933 38.76 49.84 -16.55
C VAL A 933 38.74 50.76 -17.79
N PRO A 934 37.88 50.57 -18.81
CA PRO A 934 37.75 51.54 -19.90
C PRO A 934 37.22 52.91 -19.47
N LEU A 935 36.40 52.97 -18.42
CA LEU A 935 35.95 54.23 -17.81
C LEU A 935 37.09 55.02 -17.15
N LEU A 936 38.09 54.32 -16.60
CA LEU A 936 39.31 54.85 -16.00
C LEU A 936 40.38 55.20 -17.07
N GLU A 937 40.54 54.37 -18.11
CA GLU A 937 41.63 54.50 -19.10
C GLU A 937 41.27 55.32 -20.36
N GLN A 938 40.09 55.14 -20.98
CA GLN A 938 39.78 55.73 -22.30
C GLN A 938 38.67 56.79 -22.31
N CYS A 939 37.80 56.83 -21.30
CA CYS A 939 36.67 57.78 -21.26
C CYS A 939 37.00 59.14 -20.64
N ALA A 940 38.28 59.52 -20.55
CA ALA A 940 38.71 60.83 -20.03
C ALA A 940 38.39 62.02 -20.96
N GLY A 941 37.40 61.90 -21.87
CA GLY A 941 36.96 63.01 -22.72
C GLY A 941 35.84 62.77 -23.73
N ASP A 942 35.34 61.53 -23.94
CA ASP A 942 34.33 61.23 -24.97
C ASP A 942 32.96 60.85 -24.38
N ALA A 943 32.03 61.82 -24.38
CA ALA A 943 30.66 61.65 -23.91
C ALA A 943 29.82 60.69 -24.77
N GLN A 944 30.15 60.50 -26.06
CA GLN A 944 29.41 59.58 -26.94
C GLN A 944 29.80 58.12 -26.70
N ALA A 945 31.06 57.85 -26.34
CA ALA A 945 31.51 56.52 -25.98
C ALA A 945 30.76 55.98 -24.75
N PHE A 946 30.58 56.84 -23.75
CA PHE A 946 29.77 56.57 -22.57
C PHE A 946 28.30 56.30 -22.91
N ALA A 947 27.67 57.15 -23.73
CA ALA A 947 26.26 56.98 -24.13
C ALA A 947 26.00 55.67 -24.92
N ARG A 948 26.96 55.19 -25.71
CA ARG A 948 26.85 53.92 -26.46
C ARG A 948 26.96 52.69 -25.55
N ALA A 949 27.96 52.67 -24.65
CA ALA A 949 28.11 51.62 -23.64
C ALA A 949 26.88 51.56 -22.72
N TYR A 950 26.32 52.73 -22.41
CA TYR A 950 25.08 52.89 -21.66
C TYR A 950 23.85 52.34 -22.40
N ALA A 951 23.68 52.64 -23.69
CA ALA A 951 22.58 52.07 -24.49
C ALA A 951 22.63 50.54 -24.59
N TRP A 952 23.83 49.95 -24.64
CA TRP A 952 24.03 48.50 -24.72
C TRP A 952 23.63 47.76 -23.44
N GLY A 953 24.05 48.25 -22.27
CA GLY A 953 23.72 47.65 -20.97
C GLY A 953 22.21 47.63 -20.69
N ARG A 954 21.47 48.57 -21.30
CA ARG A 954 20.00 48.60 -21.27
C ARG A 954 19.35 47.46 -22.07
N GLU A 955 20.03 46.96 -23.11
CA GLU A 955 19.51 45.96 -24.04
C GLU A 955 19.97 44.52 -23.70
N HIS A 956 21.00 44.36 -22.85
CA HIS A 956 21.61 43.06 -22.52
C HIS A 956 21.89 42.89 -21.01
N PRO A 957 20.86 42.84 -20.13
CA PRO A 957 21.07 42.64 -18.70
C PRO A 957 21.44 41.18 -18.42
N PHE A 958 22.74 40.86 -18.41
CA PHE A 958 23.23 39.53 -18.02
C PHE A 958 23.12 39.30 -16.50
N ALA A 959 22.80 38.05 -16.14
CA ALA A 959 22.20 37.59 -14.90
C ALA A 959 23.05 37.65 -13.61
N TYR A 960 24.26 38.23 -13.60
CA TYR A 960 25.05 38.40 -12.37
C TYR A 960 25.69 39.79 -12.18
N GLY A 961 25.58 40.72 -13.14
CA GLY A 961 26.26 42.02 -13.09
C GLY A 961 25.33 43.24 -13.06
N GLN A 962 24.55 43.43 -12.01
CA GLN A 962 23.68 44.63 -11.91
C GLN A 962 24.41 45.89 -11.44
N ARG A 963 25.52 45.76 -10.70
CA ARG A 963 26.29 46.90 -10.17
C ARG A 963 26.91 47.77 -11.26
N PRO A 964 27.54 47.23 -12.33
CA PRO A 964 28.06 48.04 -13.43
C PRO A 964 26.99 48.93 -14.09
N TRP A 965 25.75 48.45 -14.17
CA TRP A 965 24.61 49.22 -14.68
C TRP A 965 24.22 50.39 -13.76
N PHE A 966 24.09 50.15 -12.46
CA PHE A 966 23.83 51.23 -11.49
C PHE A 966 25.01 52.22 -11.42
N ASN A 967 26.26 51.74 -11.52
CA ASN A 967 27.46 52.59 -11.56
C ASN A 967 27.43 53.54 -12.75
N ALA A 968 27.04 53.02 -13.92
CA ALA A 968 26.88 53.83 -15.13
C ALA A 968 25.75 54.87 -14.97
N ARG A 969 24.57 54.48 -14.47
CA ARG A 969 23.45 55.41 -14.23
C ARG A 969 23.80 56.52 -13.25
N TYR A 970 24.58 56.21 -12.22
CA TYR A 970 25.04 57.18 -11.24
C TYR A 970 26.08 58.14 -11.82
N LEU A 971 27.09 57.62 -12.55
CA LEU A 971 28.07 58.46 -13.27
C LEU A 971 27.43 59.33 -14.36
N ALA A 972 26.31 58.87 -14.94
CA ALA A 972 25.50 59.62 -15.91
C ALA A 972 24.65 60.73 -15.27
N GLY A 973 24.50 60.73 -13.94
CA GLY A 973 23.61 61.65 -13.22
C GLY A 973 22.11 61.31 -13.35
N GLU A 974 21.76 60.12 -13.84
CA GLU A 974 20.37 59.71 -14.02
C GLU A 974 19.70 59.20 -12.73
N ILE A 975 20.51 58.73 -11.79
CA ILE A 975 20.08 58.36 -10.45
C ILE A 975 20.91 59.14 -9.43
N ASP A 976 20.25 59.67 -8.41
CA ASP A 976 20.94 60.37 -7.33
C ASP A 976 21.57 59.37 -6.33
N ARG A 977 22.32 59.91 -5.38
CA ARG A 977 22.97 59.13 -4.32
C ARG A 977 21.97 58.28 -3.53
N THR A 978 20.77 58.79 -3.31
CA THR A 978 19.71 58.10 -2.54
C THR A 978 19.16 56.92 -3.34
N ALA A 979 18.91 57.10 -4.63
CA ALA A 979 18.45 56.07 -5.54
C ALA A 979 19.52 54.98 -5.76
N TYR A 980 20.79 55.38 -5.88
CA TYR A 980 21.91 54.44 -5.99
C TYR A 980 22.06 53.57 -4.72
N LEU A 981 21.99 54.18 -3.52
CA LEU A 981 22.07 53.44 -2.26
C LEU A 981 20.85 52.55 -1.98
N ARG A 982 19.74 52.74 -2.71
CA ARG A 982 18.52 51.91 -2.58
C ARG A 982 18.56 50.65 -3.44
N GLN A 983 19.57 50.46 -4.29
CA GLN A 983 19.73 49.29 -5.15
C GLN A 983 19.68 47.97 -4.34
N PRO A 984 19.22 46.84 -4.93
CA PRO A 984 18.98 45.60 -4.19
C PRO A 984 20.22 45.04 -3.46
N VAL A 985 21.41 45.24 -4.06
CA VAL A 985 22.69 44.78 -3.51
C VAL A 985 23.30 45.87 -2.59
N ARG A 986 22.65 46.14 -1.45
CA ARG A 986 22.93 47.32 -0.61
C ARG A 986 24.25 47.30 0.14
N ALA A 987 24.76 46.14 0.52
CA ALA A 987 25.86 46.04 1.50
C ALA A 987 27.17 46.70 1.02
N ARG A 988 27.42 46.72 -0.30
CA ARG A 988 28.67 47.24 -0.89
C ARG A 988 28.51 48.52 -1.69
N ALA A 989 27.27 48.93 -1.95
CA ALA A 989 26.93 50.18 -2.62
C ALA A 989 27.66 51.41 -2.03
N PRO A 990 27.86 51.54 -0.70
CA PRO A 990 28.62 52.67 -0.15
C PRO A 990 30.10 52.72 -0.58
N PHE A 991 30.74 51.56 -0.79
CA PHE A 991 32.15 51.48 -1.18
C PHE A 991 32.34 51.73 -2.67
N ASP A 992 31.46 51.17 -3.50
CA ASP A 992 31.44 51.43 -4.94
C ASP A 992 31.15 52.91 -5.21
N LEU A 993 30.19 53.48 -4.48
CA LEU A 993 29.87 54.91 -4.52
C LEU A 993 31.09 55.78 -4.22
N GLN A 994 31.92 55.40 -3.25
CA GLN A 994 33.13 56.13 -2.89
C GLN A 994 34.15 56.18 -4.04
N LEU A 995 34.30 55.07 -4.79
CA LEU A 995 35.14 55.05 -5.99
C LEU A 995 34.52 55.87 -7.13
N LEU A 996 33.21 55.77 -7.36
CA LEU A 996 32.52 56.53 -8.40
C LEU A 996 32.58 58.03 -8.13
N GLU A 997 32.41 58.46 -6.89
CA GLU A 997 32.58 59.85 -6.45
C GLU A 997 34.03 60.33 -6.67
N ALA A 998 35.03 59.47 -6.43
CA ALA A 998 36.44 59.78 -6.76
C ALA A 998 36.65 60.04 -8.26
N VAL A 999 36.05 59.19 -9.11
CA VAL A 999 36.10 59.34 -10.58
C VAL A 999 35.38 60.61 -11.03
N ILE A 1000 34.24 60.95 -10.42
CA ILE A 1000 33.50 62.20 -10.70
C ILE A 1000 34.37 63.42 -10.37
N ASP A 1001 35.04 63.41 -9.22
CA ASP A 1001 35.93 64.50 -8.79
C ASP A 1001 37.18 64.62 -9.67
N ASP A 1002 37.78 63.49 -10.05
CA ASP A 1002 38.95 63.42 -10.95
C ASP A 1002 38.60 64.05 -12.31
N ARG A 1003 37.45 63.67 -12.89
CA ARG A 1003 36.95 64.21 -14.17
C ARG A 1003 36.60 65.70 -14.09
N ALA A 1004 36.13 66.17 -12.94
CA ALA A 1004 35.82 67.58 -12.74
C ALA A 1004 37.06 68.44 -12.42
N GLY A 1005 38.26 67.85 -12.44
CA GLY A 1005 39.53 68.55 -12.16
C GLY A 1005 39.75 68.83 -10.67
N ARG A 1006 38.93 68.29 -9.77
CA ARG A 1006 39.08 68.41 -8.31
C ARG A 1006 40.10 67.40 -7.79
N LYS A 1007 41.37 67.60 -8.19
CA LYS A 1007 42.47 66.64 -7.97
C LYS A 1007 42.63 66.23 -6.50
N ALA A 1008 42.53 67.17 -5.55
CA ALA A 1008 42.69 66.89 -4.13
C ALA A 1008 41.57 66.00 -3.58
N ASP A 1009 40.31 66.33 -3.88
CA ASP A 1009 39.15 65.56 -3.44
C ASP A 1009 39.13 64.15 -4.05
N ALA A 1010 39.52 64.03 -5.33
CA ALA A 1010 39.67 62.75 -6.00
C ALA A 1010 40.76 61.89 -5.35
N LEU A 1011 41.92 62.49 -5.08
CA LEU A 1011 43.07 61.81 -4.46
C LEU A 1011 42.71 61.26 -3.08
N ASP A 1012 42.03 62.05 -2.24
CA ASP A 1012 41.59 61.61 -0.92
C ASP A 1012 40.57 60.47 -1.02
N LYS A 1013 39.62 60.54 -1.95
CA LYS A 1013 38.63 59.47 -2.15
C LYS A 1013 39.24 58.19 -2.72
N TYR A 1014 40.17 58.28 -3.68
CA TYR A 1014 40.89 57.11 -4.19
C TYR A 1014 41.74 56.42 -3.10
N ARG A 1015 42.44 57.20 -2.26
CA ARG A 1015 43.19 56.67 -1.13
C ARG A 1015 42.28 56.04 -0.08
N ALA A 1016 41.17 56.72 0.24
CA ALA A 1016 40.19 56.22 1.18
C ALA A 1016 39.52 54.94 0.66
N TYR A 1017 39.34 54.81 -0.66
CA TYR A 1017 38.89 53.57 -1.28
C TYR A 1017 39.93 52.45 -1.17
N LEU A 1018 41.20 52.71 -1.47
CA LEU A 1018 42.28 51.72 -1.31
C LEU A 1018 42.52 51.32 0.17
N ALA A 1019 42.18 52.19 1.11
CA ALA A 1019 42.25 51.88 2.54
C ALA A 1019 41.13 50.93 3.02
N ILE A 1020 40.08 50.73 2.22
CA ILE A 1020 39.03 49.74 2.51
C ILE A 1020 39.67 48.34 2.41
N PRO A 1021 39.45 47.43 3.37
CA PRO A 1021 39.91 46.05 3.25
C PRO A 1021 39.45 45.38 1.95
N SER A 1022 40.32 44.59 1.32
CA SER A 1022 40.07 44.02 -0.01
C SER A 1022 38.79 43.17 -0.09
N TYR A 1023 38.38 42.43 0.96
CA TYR A 1023 37.06 41.75 0.97
C TYR A 1023 35.85 42.67 0.90
N GLN A 1024 35.95 43.89 1.41
CA GLN A 1024 34.81 44.82 1.36
C GLN A 1024 34.66 45.44 -0.03
N ARG A 1025 35.68 45.30 -0.88
CA ARG A 1025 35.75 45.77 -2.28
C ARG A 1025 35.56 44.65 -3.33
N TYR A 1026 35.03 43.48 -2.95
CA TYR A 1026 35.08 42.19 -3.67
C TYR A 1026 34.32 42.09 -5.01
N ASP A 1027 34.44 43.10 -5.86
CA ASP A 1027 34.36 42.98 -7.32
C ASP A 1027 35.67 43.47 -7.96
N LEU A 1028 36.43 44.36 -7.31
CA LEU A 1028 37.57 45.07 -7.89
C LEU A 1028 38.93 44.61 -7.33
N THR A 1029 38.97 43.46 -6.65
CA THR A 1029 40.22 42.80 -6.18
C THR A 1029 41.02 42.17 -7.32
N ASP A 1030 40.88 42.73 -8.52
CA ASP A 1030 41.78 42.46 -9.61
C ASP A 1030 43.07 43.28 -9.33
N PRO A 1031 44.25 42.64 -9.20
CA PRO A 1031 45.53 43.34 -9.09
C PRO A 1031 45.69 44.44 -10.16
N PHE A 1032 45.02 44.29 -11.30
CA PHE A 1032 44.93 45.27 -12.37
C PHE A 1032 44.32 46.61 -11.92
N ILE A 1033 43.23 46.58 -11.15
CA ILE A 1033 42.51 47.80 -10.73
C ILE A 1033 43.23 48.48 -9.59
N GLU A 1034 43.81 47.72 -8.66
CA GLU A 1034 44.69 48.27 -7.63
C GLU A 1034 45.94 48.91 -8.25
N GLY A 1035 46.54 48.29 -9.27
CA GLY A 1035 47.64 48.85 -10.05
C GLY A 1035 47.26 50.12 -10.81
N ALA A 1036 46.11 50.14 -11.48
CA ALA A 1036 45.61 51.31 -12.19
C ALA A 1036 45.27 52.47 -11.24
N LEU A 1037 44.67 52.18 -10.08
CA LEU A 1037 44.39 53.18 -9.05
C LEU A 1037 45.67 53.70 -8.41
N ALA A 1038 46.64 52.83 -8.11
CA ALA A 1038 47.95 53.24 -7.60
C ALA A 1038 48.69 54.13 -8.60
N TRP A 1039 48.70 53.76 -9.89
CA TRP A 1039 49.24 54.58 -10.96
C TRP A 1039 48.51 55.92 -11.09
N ARG A 1040 47.17 55.94 -11.04
CA ARG A 1040 46.39 57.18 -11.13
C ARG A 1040 46.61 58.09 -9.93
N ILE A 1041 46.70 57.53 -8.72
CA ILE A 1041 47.09 58.24 -7.50
C ILE A 1041 48.48 58.84 -7.65
N GLU A 1042 49.44 58.11 -8.23
CA GLU A 1042 50.78 58.61 -8.50
C GLU A 1042 50.73 59.78 -9.50
N GLN A 1043 49.96 59.67 -10.58
CA GLN A 1043 49.78 60.76 -11.56
C GLN A 1043 49.13 62.01 -10.95
N LEU A 1044 48.10 61.83 -10.12
CA LEU A 1044 47.40 62.93 -9.45
C LEU A 1044 48.22 63.55 -8.30
N SER A 1045 49.17 62.79 -7.74
CA SER A 1045 50.09 63.25 -6.69
C SER A 1045 51.29 64.04 -7.22
N ARG A 1046 51.54 64.01 -8.54
CA ARG A 1046 52.57 64.83 -9.19
C ARG A 1046 52.04 66.28 -9.37
N PRO A 1047 52.86 67.31 -9.11
CA PRO A 1047 52.44 68.71 -9.15
C PRO A 1047 51.90 69.17 -10.51
#